data_AF-A0A060Q0P4-F1
#
_entry.id   AF-A0A060Q0P4-F1
#
_cell.length_a   1.000
_cell.length_b   1.000
_cell.length_c   1.000
_cell.angle_alpha   90.00
_cell.angle_beta   90.00
_cell.angle_gamma   90.00
#
_symmetry.space_group_name_H-M   'P 1'
#
loop_
_entity.id
_entity.type
_entity.pdbx_description
1 polymer ?
#
loop_
_entity_poly.entity_id
_entity_poly.type
_entity_poly.pdbx_seq_one_letter_code
_entity_poly.pdbx_strand_id
1 'polypeptide(L)'
;MNRGLQEILNGDSLYILKNHIEDNFVDIIITSPPYNVAHKYENYNDDLNFESYLKSMHDIFKECYRVLKEDGRICVNVPFAVKNRDSKEVRFLSIYITQILNEIGFKEFELITWHKGKDVKHFQGNNTAWGSWKSPSCPSFRPLGEAILVFYKENKTHKNERGLADITSQEFKEWTKNIWYFDKDSDQGFENILCVSNNAKKNLHPAPYPEELIERLLKIYSYQNDIVLDPFNGTGTTTYVADQLHRQFIGIELSSKYCKIAIERLQKITDSQAIPIIKSYPTTLTNLVNSDNILDSLNEVFPYKEAFSPYLIEHLQHRFGCSIESVYDPFCGVGSSFLNTQTQVCYGFDTSPFAINVAKAKLEKLDSNNLKKAEKHVGNFMDSNREYPFPQWESFGKYTNKKRFDLIMDFIESFKDLDEKIYHFVRFLVFCNLEKMLNFKKDGNGIKYRESKIKDIEVYLKALTLRAFVLKREFDIKNSKVISLKNCSSIDNKPKDKVDCVLTSPPYANLFDYFEIYKMELWSSKIVKSYEEWKKLKKSALRNNKNAALKQQDKIENISLNHTLEILKNKGIESSTLTMLNNYFFDMQKVLKNCFEVLKDGGFCFIVVGNSCYKGVPIQTDEILAQETQKLGFKCKEIIVARKLKTSSQQMKIIDSKAKFYLRESIIVLQKG
;
A
#
# COMPACT_ATOMS: atom_id res chain seq x y z
N MET A 1 -20.48 16.29 1.45
CA MET A 1 -20.30 15.69 0.10
C MET A 1 -19.72 14.31 0.29
N ASN A 2 -20.38 13.29 -0.26
CA ASN A 2 -19.93 11.90 -0.22
C ASN A 2 -18.74 11.79 -1.20
N ARG A 3 -17.49 11.93 -0.76
CA ARG A 3 -16.36 11.82 -1.68
C ARG A 3 -16.26 10.36 -2.14
N GLY A 4 -16.50 10.13 -3.42
CA GLY A 4 -16.32 8.85 -4.08
C GLY A 4 -14.84 8.42 -4.12
N LEU A 5 -14.56 7.32 -4.81
CA LEU A 5 -13.19 6.87 -5.09
C LEU A 5 -12.51 7.92 -5.99
N GLN A 6 -11.57 8.70 -5.45
CA GLN A 6 -10.78 9.71 -6.17
C GLN A 6 -9.29 9.47 -5.92
N GLU A 7 -8.63 8.79 -6.84
CA GLU A 7 -7.29 8.26 -6.62
C GLU A 7 -6.32 8.59 -7.76
N ILE A 8 -5.16 9.16 -7.41
CA ILE A 8 -4.00 9.29 -8.29
C ILE A 8 -2.90 8.38 -7.74
N LEU A 9 -2.56 7.35 -8.52
CA LEU A 9 -1.61 6.30 -8.13
C LEU A 9 -0.30 6.48 -8.90
N ASN A 10 0.81 6.60 -8.18
CA ASN A 10 2.13 6.68 -8.76
C ASN A 10 2.75 5.28 -8.93
N GLY A 11 2.99 4.84 -10.16
CA GLY A 11 3.64 3.56 -10.43
C GLY A 11 3.44 3.07 -11.85
N ASP A 12 3.93 1.85 -12.11
CA ASP A 12 3.77 1.18 -13.39
C ASP A 12 2.32 0.69 -13.58
N SER A 13 1.73 1.05 -14.73
CA SER A 13 0.32 0.78 -15.02
C SER A 13 0.02 -0.71 -15.08
N LEU A 14 0.90 -1.51 -15.70
CA LEU A 14 0.72 -2.95 -15.79
C LEU A 14 0.75 -3.59 -14.40
N TYR A 15 1.72 -3.21 -13.56
CA TYR A 15 1.82 -3.69 -12.18
C TYR A 15 0.59 -3.31 -11.35
N ILE A 16 0.16 -2.06 -11.39
CA ILE A 16 -0.99 -1.58 -10.60
C ILE A 16 -2.28 -2.26 -11.05
N LEU A 17 -2.54 -2.30 -12.37
CA LEU A 17 -3.74 -2.96 -12.90
C LEU A 17 -3.79 -4.42 -12.44
N LYS A 18 -2.71 -5.17 -12.68
CA LYS A 18 -2.61 -6.61 -12.38
C LYS A 18 -2.73 -6.95 -10.90
N ASN A 19 -2.06 -6.18 -10.03
CA ASN A 19 -1.94 -6.55 -8.61
C ASN A 19 -2.93 -5.81 -7.71
N HIS A 20 -3.41 -4.64 -8.12
CA HIS A 20 -4.17 -3.74 -7.24
C HIS A 20 -5.61 -3.47 -7.68
N ILE A 21 -5.97 -3.70 -8.95
CA ILE A 21 -7.33 -3.47 -9.45
C ILE A 21 -8.03 -4.81 -9.73
N GLU A 22 -9.24 -4.98 -9.17
CA GLU A 22 -10.04 -6.21 -9.32
C GLU A 22 -10.66 -6.32 -10.71
N ASP A 23 -11.11 -7.51 -11.08
CA ASP A 23 -11.85 -7.77 -12.33
C ASP A 23 -13.19 -7.01 -12.31
N ASN A 24 -13.68 -6.60 -13.50
CA ASN A 24 -14.99 -5.96 -13.68
C ASN A 24 -15.26 -4.81 -12.67
N PHE A 25 -14.26 -3.96 -12.48
CA PHE A 25 -14.24 -2.91 -11.47
C PHE A 25 -14.64 -1.54 -12.01
N VAL A 26 -14.12 -1.15 -13.18
CA VAL A 26 -14.27 0.21 -13.73
C VAL A 26 -15.32 0.24 -14.84
N ASP A 27 -16.00 1.37 -14.99
CA ASP A 27 -17.10 1.55 -15.95
C ASP A 27 -16.60 2.05 -17.31
N ILE A 28 -15.63 2.96 -17.29
CA ILE A 28 -15.08 3.54 -18.50
C ILE A 28 -13.57 3.74 -18.37
N ILE A 29 -12.85 3.47 -19.46
CA ILE A 29 -11.43 3.78 -19.59
C ILE A 29 -11.29 4.87 -20.65
N ILE A 30 -10.67 6.00 -20.28
CA ILE A 30 -10.33 7.05 -21.24
C ILE A 30 -8.86 7.35 -21.08
N THR A 31 -8.09 7.20 -22.15
CA THR A 31 -6.64 7.29 -22.06
C THR A 31 -5.96 7.67 -23.35
N SER A 32 -4.68 8.01 -23.25
CA SER A 32 -3.80 8.26 -24.38
C SER A 32 -2.41 7.67 -24.06
N PRO A 33 -2.07 6.50 -24.61
CA PRO A 33 -0.79 5.84 -24.33
C PRO A 33 0.40 6.64 -24.88
N PRO A 34 1.65 6.37 -24.43
CA PRO A 34 2.84 6.85 -25.13
C PRO A 34 2.87 6.34 -26.58
N TYR A 35 3.43 7.13 -27.50
CA TYR A 35 3.30 6.88 -28.95
C TYR A 35 4.55 6.24 -29.61
N ASN A 36 5.61 6.02 -28.84
CA ASN A 36 6.90 5.49 -29.30
C ASN A 36 7.56 6.33 -30.41
N VAL A 37 7.62 7.65 -30.21
CA VAL A 37 8.10 8.64 -31.19
C VAL A 37 9.36 9.39 -30.73
N ALA A 38 10.10 8.81 -29.78
CA ALA A 38 11.24 9.41 -29.10
C ALA A 38 10.89 10.76 -28.42
N HIS A 39 9.72 10.86 -27.77
CA HIS A 39 9.44 11.97 -26.85
C HIS A 39 10.20 11.82 -25.53
N LYS A 40 10.72 12.94 -25.03
CA LYS A 40 11.43 12.97 -23.74
C LYS A 40 10.40 13.02 -22.61
N TYR A 41 10.10 11.86 -22.03
CA TYR A 41 9.41 11.74 -20.75
C TYR A 41 10.44 11.63 -19.61
N GLU A 42 10.07 12.01 -18.40
CA GLU A 42 11.01 12.05 -17.25
C GLU A 42 11.51 10.65 -16.86
N ASN A 43 10.63 9.63 -16.87
CA ASN A 43 10.92 8.27 -16.40
C ASN A 43 10.45 7.19 -17.40
N TYR A 44 10.31 7.54 -18.67
CA TYR A 44 9.89 6.59 -19.72
C TYR A 44 10.71 6.80 -20.98
N ASN A 45 11.24 5.70 -21.52
CA ASN A 45 11.87 5.71 -22.84
C ASN A 45 10.79 5.52 -23.90
N ASP A 46 10.47 6.59 -24.64
CA ASP A 46 9.51 6.57 -25.76
C ASP A 46 10.18 6.22 -27.10
N ASP A 47 11.33 5.55 -27.06
CA ASP A 47 12.04 5.01 -28.23
C ASP A 47 12.43 3.55 -27.97
N LEU A 48 11.42 2.73 -27.68
CA LEU A 48 11.57 1.28 -27.55
C LEU A 48 11.59 0.64 -28.93
N ASN A 49 12.18 -0.56 -29.01
CA ASN A 49 11.95 -1.45 -30.13
C ASN A 49 10.43 -1.63 -30.33
N PHE A 50 9.94 -1.43 -31.57
CA PHE A 50 8.52 -1.33 -31.85
C PHE A 50 7.72 -2.57 -31.43
N GLU A 51 8.25 -3.78 -31.61
CA GLU A 51 7.62 -5.02 -31.15
C GLU A 51 7.51 -5.08 -29.62
N SER A 52 8.55 -4.61 -28.92
CA SER A 52 8.53 -4.52 -27.46
C SER A 52 7.48 -3.51 -26.98
N TYR A 53 7.35 -2.37 -27.66
CA TYR A 53 6.31 -1.39 -27.40
C TYR A 53 4.90 -1.97 -27.60
N LEU A 54 4.65 -2.62 -28.75
CA LEU A 54 3.34 -3.24 -29.04
C LEU A 54 3.00 -4.31 -28.01
N LYS A 55 3.97 -5.13 -27.60
CA LYS A 55 3.80 -6.12 -26.54
C LYS A 55 3.42 -5.46 -25.20
N SER A 56 4.10 -4.38 -24.81
CA SER A 56 3.75 -3.64 -23.59
C SER A 56 2.34 -3.05 -23.66
N MET A 57 1.94 -2.49 -24.80
CA MET A 57 0.57 -1.99 -24.99
C MET A 57 -0.46 -3.12 -24.92
N HIS A 58 -0.20 -4.25 -25.57
CA HIS A 58 -1.04 -5.44 -25.50
C HIS A 58 -1.21 -5.93 -24.05
N ASP A 59 -0.12 -6.06 -23.28
CA ASP A 59 -0.18 -6.52 -21.89
C ASP A 59 -0.98 -5.55 -21.00
N ILE A 60 -0.84 -4.23 -21.21
CA ILE A 60 -1.62 -3.22 -20.47
C ILE A 60 -3.10 -3.24 -20.88
N PHE A 61 -3.41 -3.28 -22.18
CA PHE A 61 -4.80 -3.32 -22.65
C PHE A 61 -5.51 -4.63 -22.29
N LYS A 62 -4.77 -5.73 -22.17
CA LYS A 62 -5.31 -6.99 -21.66
C LYS A 62 -5.76 -6.86 -20.22
N GLU A 63 -4.98 -6.20 -19.37
CA GLU A 63 -5.40 -5.89 -18.01
C GLU A 63 -6.54 -4.85 -17.99
N CYS A 64 -6.56 -3.88 -18.90
CA CYS A 64 -7.69 -2.97 -19.09
C CYS A 64 -9.00 -3.73 -19.40
N TYR A 65 -8.94 -4.73 -20.27
CA TYR A 65 -10.09 -5.61 -20.56
C TYR A 65 -10.58 -6.34 -19.31
N ARG A 66 -9.65 -6.90 -18.51
CA ARG A 66 -10.00 -7.62 -17.27
C ARG A 66 -10.70 -6.70 -16.27
N VAL A 67 -10.17 -5.50 -16.03
CA VAL A 67 -10.70 -4.57 -15.01
C VAL A 67 -11.94 -3.82 -15.46
N LEU A 68 -12.20 -3.68 -16.76
CA LEU A 68 -13.41 -3.05 -17.29
C LEU A 68 -14.64 -3.96 -17.05
N LYS A 69 -15.77 -3.38 -16.65
CA LYS A 69 -17.05 -4.08 -16.52
C LYS A 69 -17.54 -4.63 -17.86
N GLU A 70 -18.40 -5.64 -17.82
CA GLU A 70 -18.93 -6.31 -19.03
C GLU A 70 -19.63 -5.36 -19.99
N ASP A 71 -20.30 -4.33 -19.48
CA ASP A 71 -20.97 -3.28 -20.25
C ASP A 71 -20.16 -1.98 -20.33
N GLY A 72 -18.90 -2.02 -19.92
CA GLY A 72 -18.00 -0.88 -19.93
C GLY A 72 -17.41 -0.58 -21.31
N ARG A 73 -16.84 0.63 -21.42
CA ARG A 73 -16.23 1.14 -22.66
C ARG A 73 -14.79 1.57 -22.47
N ILE A 74 -14.02 1.49 -23.55
CA ILE A 74 -12.67 2.06 -23.62
C ILE A 74 -12.59 3.06 -24.78
N CYS A 75 -12.04 4.24 -24.50
CA CYS A 75 -11.77 5.30 -25.45
C CYS A 75 -10.25 5.55 -25.47
N VAL A 76 -9.59 5.18 -26.57
CA VAL A 76 -8.13 5.32 -26.71
C VAL A 76 -7.81 6.42 -27.72
N ASN A 77 -7.20 7.51 -27.25
CA ASN A 77 -6.75 8.60 -28.10
C ASN A 77 -5.32 8.32 -28.61
N VAL A 78 -5.16 8.18 -29.92
CA VAL A 78 -3.87 7.97 -30.61
C VAL A 78 -3.84 8.65 -31.98
N PRO A 79 -2.68 9.11 -32.47
CA PRO A 79 -2.54 9.56 -33.85
C PRO A 79 -2.89 8.47 -34.86
N PHE A 80 -3.51 8.86 -35.97
CA PHE A 80 -3.71 7.95 -37.11
C PHE A 80 -2.37 7.37 -37.60
N ALA A 81 -1.36 8.24 -37.70
CA ALA A 81 -0.01 7.85 -38.05
C ALA A 81 1.00 8.65 -37.23
N VAL A 82 2.08 7.99 -36.86
CA VAL A 82 3.25 8.59 -36.22
C VAL A 82 4.46 8.45 -37.10
N LYS A 83 5.36 9.43 -37.02
CA LYS A 83 6.66 9.40 -37.69
C LYS A 83 7.74 9.43 -36.61
N ASN A 84 8.55 8.38 -36.53
CA ASN A 84 9.67 8.35 -35.59
C ASN A 84 10.62 9.52 -35.93
N ARG A 85 11.05 10.26 -34.90
CA ARG A 85 11.84 11.48 -35.08
C ARG A 85 13.23 11.20 -35.62
N ASP A 86 13.80 10.04 -35.30
CA ASP A 86 15.18 9.68 -35.60
C ASP A 86 15.25 8.82 -36.86
N SER A 87 14.55 7.69 -36.91
CA SER A 87 14.53 6.79 -38.08
C SER A 87 13.74 7.33 -39.27
N LYS A 88 12.90 8.36 -39.06
CA LYS A 88 11.94 8.92 -40.04
C LYS A 88 10.87 7.93 -40.53
N GLU A 89 10.81 6.74 -39.95
CA GLU A 89 9.87 5.70 -40.31
C GLU A 89 8.44 6.08 -39.92
N VAL A 90 7.48 5.74 -40.78
CA VAL A 90 6.05 6.02 -40.57
C VAL A 90 5.35 4.75 -40.09
N ARG A 91 4.50 4.89 -39.07
CA ARG A 91 3.69 3.82 -38.50
C ARG A 91 2.25 4.28 -38.36
N PHE A 92 1.29 3.46 -38.80
CA PHE A 92 -0.13 3.73 -38.64
C PHE A 92 -0.61 3.30 -37.24
N LEU A 93 -0.24 4.07 -36.22
CA LEU A 93 -0.41 3.67 -34.82
C LEU A 93 -1.86 3.29 -34.48
N SER A 94 -2.85 4.03 -34.99
CA SER A 94 -4.26 3.69 -34.74
C SER A 94 -4.63 2.28 -35.23
N ILE A 95 -4.07 1.82 -36.36
CA ILE A 95 -4.33 0.48 -36.90
C ILE A 95 -3.74 -0.60 -35.98
N TYR A 96 -2.50 -0.44 -35.53
CA TYR A 96 -1.86 -1.39 -34.61
C TYR A 96 -2.60 -1.49 -33.28
N ILE A 97 -3.03 -0.35 -32.72
CA ILE A 97 -3.79 -0.34 -31.45
C ILE A 97 -5.17 -0.98 -31.64
N THR A 98 -5.87 -0.69 -32.75
CA THR A 98 -7.12 -1.37 -33.11
C THR A 98 -6.94 -2.90 -33.20
N GLN A 99 -5.87 -3.37 -33.85
CA GLN A 99 -5.57 -4.80 -33.93
C GLN A 99 -5.37 -5.42 -32.56
N ILE A 100 -4.56 -4.79 -31.69
CA ILE A 100 -4.34 -5.25 -30.31
C ILE A 100 -5.67 -5.35 -29.55
N LEU A 101 -6.53 -4.32 -29.62
CA LEU A 101 -7.81 -4.32 -28.93
C LEU A 101 -8.74 -5.45 -29.42
N ASN A 102 -8.81 -5.65 -30.74
CA ASN A 102 -9.58 -6.74 -31.35
C ASN A 102 -9.05 -8.12 -30.94
N GLU A 103 -7.73 -8.32 -30.92
CA GLU A 103 -7.10 -9.58 -30.50
C GLU A 103 -7.39 -9.93 -29.04
N ILE A 104 -7.45 -8.93 -28.15
CA ILE A 104 -7.79 -9.11 -26.74
C ILE A 104 -9.27 -9.50 -26.55
N GLY A 105 -10.14 -9.09 -27.47
CA GLY A 105 -11.58 -9.40 -27.47
C GLY A 105 -12.51 -8.19 -27.34
N PHE A 106 -11.97 -6.96 -27.36
CA PHE A 106 -12.82 -5.77 -27.42
C PHE A 106 -13.62 -5.73 -28.74
N LYS A 107 -14.83 -5.17 -28.70
CA LYS A 107 -15.71 -5.02 -29.86
C LYS A 107 -15.73 -3.55 -30.31
N GLU A 108 -15.46 -3.33 -31.58
CA GLU A 108 -15.47 -2.00 -32.20
C GLU A 108 -16.84 -1.33 -32.02
N PHE A 109 -16.84 -0.05 -31.64
CA PHE A 109 -18.06 0.73 -31.51
C PHE A 109 -18.08 1.92 -32.46
N GLU A 110 -17.15 2.86 -32.26
CA GLU A 110 -17.10 4.12 -32.99
C GLU A 110 -15.64 4.54 -33.19
N LEU A 111 -15.40 5.26 -34.30
CA LEU A 111 -14.13 5.92 -34.57
C LEU A 111 -14.41 7.42 -34.64
N ILE A 112 -13.92 8.18 -33.66
CA ILE A 112 -14.11 9.64 -33.61
C ILE A 112 -12.81 10.31 -34.06
N THR A 113 -12.94 11.33 -34.91
CA THR A 113 -11.79 12.11 -35.37
C THR A 113 -11.66 13.42 -34.59
N TRP A 114 -10.60 13.56 -33.80
CA TRP A 114 -10.24 14.83 -33.16
C TRP A 114 -9.30 15.64 -34.06
N HIS A 115 -9.79 16.78 -34.55
CA HIS A 115 -8.99 17.70 -35.35
C HIS A 115 -8.19 18.68 -34.47
N LYS A 116 -6.88 18.83 -34.74
CA LYS A 116 -5.94 19.65 -33.95
C LYS A 116 -5.66 21.06 -34.51
N GLY A 117 -6.24 21.40 -35.66
CA GLY A 117 -6.06 22.71 -36.31
C GLY A 117 -6.66 23.87 -35.52
N LYS A 118 -6.16 25.09 -35.77
CA LYS A 118 -6.61 26.34 -35.14
C LYS A 118 -7.78 27.02 -35.86
N ASP A 119 -8.10 26.58 -37.07
CA ASP A 119 -9.09 27.19 -37.97
C ASP A 119 -9.60 26.08 -38.92
N VAL A 120 -10.89 26.12 -39.24
CA VAL A 120 -11.57 25.23 -40.20
C VAL A 120 -10.97 25.34 -41.61
N LYS A 121 -10.39 26.50 -41.97
CA LYS A 121 -9.70 26.75 -43.25
C LYS A 121 -8.23 26.32 -43.25
N HIS A 122 -7.60 26.18 -42.08
CA HIS A 122 -6.23 25.69 -41.91
C HIS A 122 -6.22 24.23 -41.43
N PHE A 123 -6.62 23.34 -42.34
CA PHE A 123 -6.59 21.89 -42.14
C PHE A 123 -5.20 21.39 -41.71
N GLN A 124 -4.13 21.95 -42.27
CA GLN A 124 -2.77 21.75 -41.81
C GLN A 124 -2.48 22.86 -40.81
N GLY A 125 -2.05 22.54 -39.57
CA GLY A 125 -1.61 23.56 -38.61
C GLY A 125 -0.58 24.53 -39.21
N ASN A 126 -0.14 25.57 -38.48
CA ASN A 126 0.66 26.72 -38.98
C ASN A 126 1.87 26.46 -39.94
N ASN A 127 2.26 25.21 -40.22
CA ASN A 127 3.29 24.82 -41.17
C ASN A 127 2.73 23.92 -42.29
N THR A 128 3.02 24.28 -43.54
CA THR A 128 2.73 23.49 -44.75
C THR A 128 3.39 22.11 -44.69
N ALA A 129 2.79 21.10 -45.35
CA ALA A 129 3.46 19.84 -45.67
C ALA A 129 4.75 20.10 -46.47
N TRP A 130 5.93 19.84 -45.90
CA TRP A 130 7.22 19.96 -46.59
C TRP A 130 7.94 18.61 -46.65
N GLY A 131 8.38 18.30 -47.86
CA GLY A 131 9.21 17.19 -48.30
C GLY A 131 9.90 17.67 -49.58
N SER A 132 9.82 16.92 -50.67
CA SER A 132 10.22 17.44 -51.97
C SER A 132 9.18 18.44 -52.54
N TRP A 133 9.39 19.74 -52.29
CA TRP A 133 8.48 20.80 -52.75
C TRP A 133 8.22 20.72 -54.26
N LYS A 134 6.95 20.64 -54.66
CA LYS A 134 6.51 20.48 -56.07
C LYS A 134 7.20 19.32 -56.80
N SER A 135 7.60 18.29 -56.08
CA SER A 135 8.23 17.10 -56.66
C SER A 135 7.55 15.84 -56.12
N PRO A 136 7.34 14.81 -56.96
CA PRO A 136 6.82 13.53 -56.53
C PRO A 136 7.87 12.69 -55.77
N SER A 137 9.11 13.16 -55.63
CA SER A 137 10.20 12.32 -55.10
C SER A 137 9.98 11.88 -53.66
N CYS A 138 9.40 12.73 -52.79
CA CYS A 138 9.02 12.41 -51.42
C CYS A 138 8.15 13.54 -50.79
N PRO A 139 6.91 13.77 -51.26
CA PRO A 139 5.98 14.64 -50.55
C PRO A 139 5.57 14.00 -49.21
N SER A 140 5.60 14.75 -48.11
CA SER A 140 5.25 14.25 -46.78
C SER A 140 4.00 14.95 -46.25
N PHE A 141 2.92 14.19 -46.05
CA PHE A 141 1.70 14.70 -45.42
C PHE A 141 1.90 14.84 -43.90
N ARG A 142 1.21 15.82 -43.29
CA ARG A 142 1.09 15.90 -41.84
C ARG A 142 -0.27 15.36 -41.40
N PRO A 143 -0.35 14.46 -40.41
CA PRO A 143 -1.62 13.98 -39.90
C PRO A 143 -2.43 15.15 -39.30
N LEU A 144 -3.69 15.25 -39.72
CA LEU A 144 -4.59 16.41 -39.48
C LEU A 144 -5.35 16.30 -38.14
N GLY A 145 -5.30 15.13 -37.51
CA GLY A 145 -6.02 14.85 -36.27
C GLY A 145 -5.52 13.58 -35.58
N GLU A 146 -6.13 13.28 -34.45
CA GLU A 146 -5.98 12.01 -33.74
C GLU A 146 -7.28 11.20 -33.85
N ALA A 147 -7.12 9.89 -33.79
CA ALA A 147 -8.20 8.93 -33.72
C ALA A 147 -8.53 8.67 -32.25
N ILE A 148 -9.81 8.74 -31.93
CA ILE A 148 -10.33 8.21 -30.67
C ILE A 148 -11.05 6.91 -31.01
N LEU A 149 -10.40 5.84 -30.61
CA LEU A 149 -10.85 4.48 -30.80
C LEU A 149 -11.84 4.13 -29.69
N VAL A 150 -13.12 3.96 -30.00
CA VAL A 150 -14.15 3.61 -29.02
C VAL A 150 -14.53 2.15 -29.19
N PHE A 151 -14.37 1.38 -28.12
CA PHE A 151 -14.70 -0.04 -28.04
C PHE A 151 -15.55 -0.33 -26.80
N TYR A 152 -16.29 -1.44 -26.84
CA TYR A 152 -16.98 -2.00 -25.68
C TYR A 152 -16.49 -3.42 -25.38
N LYS A 153 -16.66 -3.87 -24.14
CA LYS A 153 -16.18 -5.20 -23.70
C LYS A 153 -17.08 -6.32 -24.22
N GLU A 154 -18.24 -6.52 -23.60
CA GLU A 154 -19.18 -7.58 -23.99
C GLU A 154 -20.53 -7.02 -24.43
N ASN A 155 -21.15 -6.24 -23.54
CA ASN A 155 -22.49 -5.71 -23.69
C ASN A 155 -22.42 -4.30 -24.28
N LYS A 156 -23.00 -4.10 -25.47
CA LYS A 156 -23.04 -2.80 -26.14
C LYS A 156 -23.78 -1.72 -25.32
N THR A 157 -24.79 -2.15 -24.57
CA THR A 157 -25.65 -1.27 -23.77
C THR A 157 -25.15 -1.20 -22.33
N HIS A 158 -24.58 -0.05 -21.96
CA HIS A 158 -24.30 0.30 -20.57
C HIS A 158 -25.59 0.75 -19.87
N LYS A 159 -25.92 0.14 -18.73
CA LYS A 159 -27.18 0.41 -18.01
C LYS A 159 -26.88 0.98 -16.63
N ASN A 160 -27.43 2.17 -16.36
CA ASN A 160 -27.44 2.76 -15.03
C ASN A 160 -28.75 3.55 -14.80
N GLU A 161 -28.92 4.17 -13.64
CA GLU A 161 -30.07 5.00 -13.31
C GLU A 161 -30.15 6.20 -14.26
N ARG A 162 -31.29 6.37 -14.95
CA ARG A 162 -31.46 7.46 -15.94
C ARG A 162 -31.25 8.85 -15.35
N GLY A 163 -31.54 9.05 -14.07
CA GLY A 163 -31.35 10.33 -13.38
C GLY A 163 -29.87 10.73 -13.19
N LEU A 164 -28.93 9.80 -13.40
CA LEU A 164 -27.49 10.06 -13.34
C LEU A 164 -26.89 10.46 -14.70
N ALA A 165 -27.70 10.45 -15.76
CA ALA A 165 -27.27 10.96 -17.06
C ALA A 165 -27.35 12.50 -17.05
N ASP A 166 -26.24 13.15 -17.38
CA ASP A 166 -26.09 14.60 -17.32
C ASP A 166 -25.82 15.25 -18.70
N ILE A 167 -25.91 14.46 -19.78
CA ILE A 167 -25.91 14.97 -21.14
C ILE A 167 -27.27 15.59 -21.50
N THR A 168 -27.25 16.81 -22.01
CA THR A 168 -28.45 17.51 -22.47
C THR A 168 -28.85 17.07 -23.88
N SER A 169 -30.10 17.33 -24.28
CA SER A 169 -30.56 17.01 -25.62
C SER A 169 -29.82 17.78 -26.73
N GLN A 170 -29.31 18.98 -26.45
CA GLN A 170 -28.53 19.76 -27.40
C GLN A 170 -27.13 19.16 -27.56
N GLU A 171 -26.43 18.93 -26.45
CA GLU A 171 -25.12 18.28 -26.44
C GLU A 171 -25.17 16.92 -27.14
N PHE A 172 -26.19 16.11 -26.86
CA PHE A 172 -26.34 14.80 -27.51
C PHE A 172 -26.43 14.91 -29.03
N LYS A 173 -27.23 15.85 -29.56
CA LYS A 173 -27.37 16.06 -31.02
C LYS A 173 -26.07 16.58 -31.65
N GLU A 174 -25.31 17.39 -30.92
CA GLU A 174 -24.08 18.01 -31.42
C GLU A 174 -22.89 17.05 -31.38
N TRP A 175 -22.74 16.31 -30.28
CA TRP A 175 -21.54 15.51 -30.02
C TRP A 175 -21.60 14.10 -30.61
N THR A 176 -22.76 13.65 -31.10
CA THR A 176 -22.91 12.38 -31.84
C THR A 176 -22.51 12.48 -33.32
N LYS A 177 -21.92 13.60 -33.75
CA LYS A 177 -21.28 13.74 -35.06
C LYS A 177 -19.87 13.15 -35.01
N ASN A 178 -19.45 12.44 -36.06
CA ASN A 178 -18.18 11.66 -36.07
C ASN A 178 -16.90 12.54 -36.11
N ILE A 179 -16.99 13.79 -36.59
CA ILE A 179 -15.85 14.72 -36.65
C ILE A 179 -16.03 15.79 -35.58
N TRP A 180 -15.09 15.86 -34.63
CA TRP A 180 -15.11 16.84 -33.56
C TRP A 180 -14.15 17.97 -33.88
N TYR A 181 -14.74 19.08 -34.33
CA TYR A 181 -14.07 20.35 -34.43
C TYR A 181 -14.22 21.11 -33.13
N PHE A 182 -13.20 21.88 -32.90
CA PHE A 182 -13.11 22.75 -31.79
C PHE A 182 -12.83 24.16 -32.47
N ASP A 183 -13.64 25.27 -32.45
CA ASP A 183 -13.25 26.75 -32.50
C ASP A 183 -13.73 27.75 -31.36
N LYS A 184 -12.91 28.67 -30.80
CA LYS A 184 -13.19 29.53 -29.63
C LYS A 184 -13.45 30.98 -30.04
N ASP A 185 -13.23 31.33 -31.30
CA ASP A 185 -13.52 32.66 -31.83
C ASP A 185 -13.80 32.57 -33.36
N SER A 186 -15.07 32.53 -33.77
CA SER A 186 -15.63 33.40 -34.85
C SER A 186 -16.97 32.94 -35.42
N ASP A 187 -17.84 33.92 -35.62
CA ASP A 187 -19.08 33.83 -36.38
C ASP A 187 -18.79 33.53 -37.87
N GLN A 188 -19.55 32.58 -38.41
CA GLN A 188 -19.64 32.15 -39.82
C GLN A 188 -18.74 30.98 -40.26
N GLY A 189 -19.29 29.77 -40.05
CA GLY A 189 -18.88 28.54 -40.72
C GLY A 189 -19.18 27.28 -39.89
N PHE A 190 -20.45 26.82 -39.93
CA PHE A 190 -21.09 25.80 -39.07
C PHE A 190 -21.27 26.26 -37.60
N GLU A 191 -22.53 26.56 -37.23
CA GLU A 191 -22.90 27.36 -36.06
C GLU A 191 -22.57 26.82 -34.65
N ASN A 192 -21.91 25.68 -34.43
CA ASN A 192 -21.54 25.25 -33.06
C ASN A 192 -20.30 24.34 -33.08
N ILE A 193 -19.10 24.93 -33.05
CA ILE A 193 -17.80 24.25 -33.16
C ILE A 193 -16.81 24.95 -32.18
N LEU A 194 -16.19 24.25 -31.19
CA LEU A 194 -15.59 24.81 -29.92
C LEU A 194 -14.04 24.64 -29.66
N CYS A 195 -13.09 25.59 -29.85
CA CYS A 195 -11.62 25.39 -30.14
C CYS A 195 -10.96 25.29 -28.84
N VAL A 196 -10.10 24.30 -28.75
CA VAL A 196 -9.00 24.41 -27.85
C VAL A 196 -7.75 24.07 -28.63
N SER A 197 -7.04 25.13 -29.06
CA SER A 197 -5.60 25.02 -29.30
C SER A 197 -4.97 24.40 -28.05
N ASN A 198 -3.92 23.57 -28.19
CA ASN A 198 -3.25 22.93 -27.06
C ASN A 198 -2.58 23.99 -26.15
N ASN A 199 -3.40 24.63 -25.31
CA ASN A 199 -3.07 25.76 -24.43
C ASN A 199 -2.52 25.29 -23.08
N ALA A 200 -2.35 23.98 -22.91
CA ALA A 200 -1.53 23.50 -21.83
C ALA A 200 -0.15 24.10 -21.98
N LYS A 201 0.34 24.74 -20.91
CA LYS A 201 1.71 25.24 -20.85
C LYS A 201 2.63 24.05 -21.19
N LYS A 202 3.22 24.04 -22.39
CA LYS A 202 4.17 23.00 -22.87
C LYS A 202 5.33 22.77 -21.88
N ASN A 203 5.55 23.72 -20.97
CA ASN A 203 6.53 23.65 -19.88
C ASN A 203 6.16 22.63 -18.77
N LEU A 204 4.90 22.16 -18.67
CA LEU A 204 4.44 21.25 -17.60
C LEU A 204 4.21 19.80 -18.07
N HIS A 205 3.79 19.60 -19.32
CA HIS A 205 3.61 18.27 -19.93
C HIS A 205 3.72 18.36 -21.47
N PRO A 206 4.38 17.41 -22.16
CA PRO A 206 4.64 17.51 -23.59
C PRO A 206 3.40 17.32 -24.48
N ALA A 207 2.38 16.57 -24.04
CA ALA A 207 1.24 16.21 -24.89
C ALA A 207 -0.10 15.95 -24.14
N PRO A 208 -0.71 16.94 -23.47
CA PRO A 208 -2.06 16.78 -22.92
C PRO A 208 -3.14 16.92 -24.02
N TYR A 209 -4.21 16.15 -23.91
CA TYR A 209 -5.47 16.35 -24.65
C TYR A 209 -6.38 17.36 -23.90
N PRO A 210 -7.30 18.07 -24.60
CA PRO A 210 -8.12 19.13 -24.01
C PRO A 210 -9.20 18.58 -23.07
N GLU A 211 -9.58 19.37 -22.06
CA GLU A 211 -10.60 18.99 -21.06
C GLU A 211 -11.97 18.69 -21.69
N GLU A 212 -12.38 19.51 -22.66
CA GLU A 212 -13.66 19.35 -23.39
C GLU A 212 -13.76 17.99 -24.11
N LEU A 213 -12.63 17.45 -24.61
CA LEU A 213 -12.64 16.13 -25.23
C LEU A 213 -13.09 15.06 -24.24
N ILE A 214 -12.56 15.12 -23.01
CA ILE A 214 -12.91 14.18 -21.95
C ILE A 214 -14.34 14.41 -21.48
N GLU A 215 -14.77 15.66 -21.37
CA GLU A 215 -16.15 16.00 -20.99
C GLU A 215 -17.15 15.34 -21.93
N ARG A 216 -16.95 15.48 -23.25
CA ARG A 216 -17.82 14.85 -24.26
C ARG A 216 -17.83 13.33 -24.11
N LEU A 217 -16.66 12.70 -24.03
CA LEU A 217 -16.56 11.25 -23.88
C LEU A 217 -17.25 10.75 -22.60
N LEU A 218 -17.07 11.43 -21.46
CA LEU A 218 -17.70 11.05 -20.21
C LEU A 218 -19.21 11.22 -20.24
N LYS A 219 -19.72 12.35 -20.74
CA LYS A 219 -21.17 12.61 -20.79
C LYS A 219 -21.90 11.70 -21.81
N ILE A 220 -21.23 11.28 -22.88
CA ILE A 220 -21.80 10.35 -23.88
C ILE A 220 -21.77 8.89 -23.38
N TYR A 221 -20.67 8.47 -22.75
CA TYR A 221 -20.39 7.05 -22.52
C TYR A 221 -20.45 6.60 -21.05
N SER A 222 -20.70 7.51 -20.09
CA SER A 222 -20.80 7.21 -18.65
C SER A 222 -21.89 8.03 -17.95
N TYR A 223 -22.29 7.57 -16.77
CA TYR A 223 -23.19 8.23 -15.83
C TYR A 223 -22.41 8.90 -14.69
N GLN A 224 -23.06 9.81 -13.96
CA GLN A 224 -22.53 10.28 -12.68
C GLN A 224 -22.32 9.10 -11.72
N ASN A 225 -21.29 9.20 -10.88
CA ASN A 225 -20.78 8.14 -9.99
C ASN A 225 -20.11 6.93 -10.66
N ASP A 226 -20.10 6.81 -11.98
CA ASP A 226 -19.30 5.77 -12.65
C ASP A 226 -17.80 5.92 -12.35
N ILE A 227 -17.07 4.81 -12.39
CA ILE A 227 -15.63 4.78 -12.13
C ILE A 227 -14.86 4.89 -13.44
N VAL A 228 -14.16 6.01 -13.61
CA VAL A 228 -13.28 6.33 -14.75
C VAL A 228 -11.86 5.86 -14.45
N LEU A 229 -11.23 5.15 -15.38
CA LEU A 229 -9.83 4.77 -15.29
C LEU A 229 -9.00 5.41 -16.40
N ASP A 230 -7.88 6.00 -16.03
CA ASP A 230 -6.83 6.42 -16.96
C ASP A 230 -5.49 5.74 -16.57
N PRO A 231 -5.05 4.69 -17.29
CA PRO A 231 -3.77 4.04 -17.03
C PRO A 231 -2.56 4.87 -17.43
N PHE A 232 -2.73 6.01 -18.11
CA PHE A 232 -1.66 6.92 -18.54
C PHE A 232 -2.03 8.37 -18.21
N ASN A 233 -2.31 8.60 -16.92
CA ASN A 233 -3.00 9.80 -16.44
C ASN A 233 -2.25 11.11 -16.69
N GLY A 234 -0.92 11.09 -16.83
CA GLY A 234 -0.12 12.29 -17.04
C GLY A 234 -0.39 13.34 -15.97
N THR A 235 -0.65 14.58 -16.40
CA THR A 235 -1.03 15.69 -15.49
C THR A 235 -2.50 15.69 -15.05
N GLY A 236 -3.23 14.60 -15.27
CA GLY A 236 -4.55 14.36 -14.72
C GLY A 236 -5.69 15.08 -15.42
N THR A 237 -5.66 15.24 -16.75
CA THR A 237 -6.82 15.83 -17.46
C THR A 237 -8.06 14.96 -17.32
N THR A 238 -7.95 13.64 -17.55
CA THR A 238 -9.09 12.71 -17.45
C THR A 238 -9.72 12.75 -16.06
N THR A 239 -8.88 12.62 -15.04
CA THR A 239 -9.29 12.58 -13.63
C THR A 239 -9.83 13.91 -13.13
N TYR A 240 -9.25 15.03 -13.57
CA TYR A 240 -9.77 16.37 -13.27
C TYR A 240 -11.20 16.56 -13.80
N VAL A 241 -11.44 16.25 -15.08
CA VAL A 241 -12.77 16.39 -15.69
C VAL A 241 -13.77 15.41 -15.08
N ALA A 242 -13.34 14.19 -14.77
CA ALA A 242 -14.17 13.22 -14.06
C ALA A 242 -14.66 13.76 -12.71
N ASP A 243 -13.80 14.41 -11.92
CA ASP A 243 -14.18 15.02 -10.65
C ASP A 243 -15.21 16.14 -10.82
N GLN A 244 -14.98 17.04 -11.79
CA GLN A 244 -15.90 18.15 -12.10
C GLN A 244 -17.29 17.67 -12.50
N LEU A 245 -17.35 16.55 -13.23
CA LEU A 245 -18.58 15.94 -13.69
C LEU A 245 -19.16 14.93 -12.67
N HIS A 246 -18.67 14.91 -11.43
CA HIS A 246 -19.16 14.03 -10.37
C HIS A 246 -19.06 12.52 -10.70
N ARG A 247 -17.99 12.12 -11.40
CA ARG A 247 -17.57 10.73 -11.56
C ARG A 247 -16.51 10.38 -10.52
N GLN A 248 -16.37 9.09 -10.28
CA GLN A 248 -15.26 8.54 -9.51
C GLN A 248 -14.10 8.28 -10.46
N PHE A 249 -12.85 8.29 -9.98
CA PHE A 249 -11.72 8.03 -10.84
C PHE A 249 -10.54 7.30 -10.19
N ILE A 250 -9.78 6.61 -11.05
CA ILE A 250 -8.41 6.16 -10.80
C ILE A 250 -7.53 6.65 -11.95
N GLY A 251 -6.53 7.47 -11.64
CA GLY A 251 -5.46 7.82 -12.56
C GLY A 251 -4.16 7.12 -12.18
N ILE A 252 -3.53 6.42 -13.12
CA ILE A 252 -2.22 5.80 -12.91
C ILE A 252 -1.17 6.56 -13.71
N GLU A 253 -0.05 6.90 -13.07
CA GLU A 253 1.03 7.64 -13.72
C GLU A 253 2.39 7.25 -13.15
N LEU A 254 3.37 7.04 -14.04
CA LEU A 254 4.70 6.59 -13.69
C LEU A 254 5.55 7.72 -13.06
N SER A 255 5.44 8.95 -13.57
CA SER A 255 6.15 10.12 -13.04
C SER A 255 5.48 10.68 -11.79
N SER A 256 6.20 10.62 -10.67
CA SER A 256 5.75 11.24 -9.41
C SER A 256 5.55 12.76 -9.53
N LYS A 257 6.26 13.42 -10.47
CA LYS A 257 6.09 14.85 -10.76
C LYS A 257 4.74 15.12 -11.41
N TYR A 258 4.33 14.30 -12.38
CA TYR A 258 3.03 14.43 -13.03
C TYR A 258 1.88 14.09 -12.07
N CYS A 259 2.04 13.09 -11.20
CA CYS A 259 1.09 12.83 -10.12
C CYS A 259 0.89 14.05 -9.21
N LYS A 260 1.98 14.74 -8.81
CA LYS A 260 1.88 15.97 -7.98
C LYS A 260 1.05 17.04 -8.67
N ILE A 261 1.33 17.31 -9.95
CA ILE A 261 0.58 18.30 -10.74
C ILE A 261 -0.90 17.91 -10.82
N ALA A 262 -1.21 16.63 -11.05
CA ALA A 262 -2.58 16.13 -11.09
C ALA A 262 -3.31 16.35 -9.75
N ILE A 263 -2.67 16.02 -8.62
CA ILE A 263 -3.28 16.19 -7.29
C ILE A 263 -3.46 17.68 -6.96
N GLU A 264 -2.48 18.54 -7.26
CA GLU A 264 -2.60 19.99 -7.06
C GLU A 264 -3.75 20.60 -7.87
N ARG A 265 -3.99 20.11 -9.09
CA ARG A 265 -5.14 20.53 -9.91
C ARG A 265 -6.47 20.18 -9.23
N LEU A 266 -6.58 18.97 -8.69
CA LEU A 266 -7.78 18.49 -7.99
C LEU A 266 -8.02 19.25 -6.67
N GLN A 267 -6.96 19.64 -5.96
CA GLN A 267 -7.08 20.31 -4.67
C GLN A 267 -7.54 21.76 -4.77
N LYS A 268 -7.20 22.50 -5.83
CA LYS A 268 -7.64 23.90 -6.01
C LYS A 268 -9.17 24.08 -6.03
N ILE A 269 -9.91 23.01 -6.30
CA ILE A 269 -11.39 22.98 -6.30
C ILE A 269 -11.96 22.91 -4.88
N THR A 270 -11.16 22.48 -3.92
CA THR A 270 -11.58 22.23 -2.55
C THR A 270 -10.79 23.16 -1.65
N ASP A 271 -11.45 24.10 -0.96
CA ASP A 271 -10.83 25.10 -0.05
C ASP A 271 -10.00 24.49 1.12
N SER A 272 -9.60 23.22 1.06
CA SER A 272 -8.70 22.58 2.00
C SER A 272 -7.25 22.94 1.72
N GLN A 273 -6.58 23.54 2.71
CA GLN A 273 -5.13 23.72 2.77
C GLN A 273 -4.34 22.39 2.95
N ALA A 274 -4.96 21.23 2.66
CA ALA A 274 -4.35 19.93 2.91
C ALA A 274 -3.29 19.60 1.84
N ILE A 275 -2.07 19.28 2.26
CA ILE A 275 -0.96 18.96 1.36
C ILE A 275 -1.29 17.67 0.58
N PRO A 276 -1.07 17.63 -0.76
CA PRO A 276 -1.20 16.44 -1.59
C PRO A 276 -0.56 15.21 -0.98
N ILE A 277 -1.32 14.12 -0.81
CA ILE A 277 -0.78 12.83 -0.41
C ILE A 277 -0.65 11.95 -1.65
N ILE A 278 0.58 11.73 -2.09
CA ILE A 278 0.89 10.82 -3.21
C ILE A 278 0.81 9.39 -2.69
N LYS A 279 0.16 8.50 -3.44
CA LYS A 279 0.16 7.06 -3.17
C LYS A 279 1.05 6.37 -4.20
N SER A 280 2.14 5.73 -3.77
CA SER A 280 3.09 5.08 -4.67
C SER A 280 3.04 3.57 -4.57
N TYR A 281 3.27 2.89 -5.71
CA TYR A 281 3.20 1.44 -5.87
C TYR A 281 4.53 0.91 -6.41
N PRO A 282 5.58 0.87 -5.57
CA PRO A 282 6.86 0.32 -5.98
C PRO A 282 6.78 -1.21 -6.08
N THR A 283 7.39 -1.76 -7.12
CA THR A 283 7.42 -3.20 -7.38
C THR A 283 8.25 -4.01 -6.36
N THR A 284 9.06 -3.35 -5.52
CA THR A 284 10.10 -3.98 -4.70
C THR A 284 9.78 -4.10 -3.20
N LEU A 285 8.76 -3.39 -2.68
CA LEU A 285 8.53 -3.30 -1.23
C LEU A 285 7.52 -4.31 -0.65
N THR A 286 6.84 -5.09 -1.50
CA THR A 286 5.79 -6.04 -1.08
C THR A 286 6.27 -7.08 -0.07
N ASN A 287 7.51 -7.56 -0.21
CA ASN A 287 8.08 -8.62 0.65
C ASN A 287 8.82 -8.09 1.89
N LEU A 288 8.84 -6.77 2.09
CA LEU A 288 9.60 -6.13 3.17
C LEU A 288 8.71 -5.69 4.34
N VAL A 289 7.41 -5.50 4.11
CA VAL A 289 6.43 -5.16 5.15
C VAL A 289 5.84 -6.38 5.87
N ASN A 290 6.27 -7.59 5.51
CA ASN A 290 5.89 -8.84 6.16
C ASN A 290 7.12 -9.68 6.52
N SER A 291 6.89 -10.80 7.21
CA SER A 291 7.93 -11.74 7.66
C SER A 291 8.38 -12.74 6.58
N ASP A 292 8.16 -12.44 5.30
CA ASP A 292 8.48 -13.38 4.21
C ASP A 292 9.98 -13.38 3.86
N ASN A 293 10.68 -12.25 4.01
CA ASN A 293 12.12 -12.15 3.79
C ASN A 293 12.91 -12.10 5.12
N ILE A 294 13.10 -13.28 5.71
CA ILE A 294 13.73 -13.48 7.03
C ILE A 294 14.91 -14.47 7.01
N LEU A 295 15.31 -14.95 5.84
CA LEU A 295 16.43 -15.88 5.70
C LEU A 295 17.72 -15.23 6.22
N ASP A 296 18.53 -16.05 6.88
CA ASP A 296 19.83 -15.66 7.46
C ASP A 296 19.74 -14.51 8.46
N SER A 297 18.59 -14.40 9.14
CA SER A 297 18.32 -13.45 10.20
C SER A 297 17.81 -14.17 11.44
N LEU A 298 18.00 -13.56 12.62
CA LEU A 298 17.38 -14.05 13.86
C LEU A 298 15.85 -14.13 13.78
N ASN A 299 15.20 -13.40 12.86
CA ASN A 299 13.76 -13.55 12.61
C ASN A 299 13.38 -14.94 12.07
N GLU A 300 14.29 -15.68 11.44
CA GLU A 300 14.10 -17.07 10.98
C GLU A 300 13.72 -18.01 12.14
N VAL A 301 14.45 -17.88 13.25
CA VAL A 301 14.34 -18.77 14.41
C VAL A 301 13.47 -18.20 15.52
N PHE A 302 13.19 -16.89 15.52
CA PHE A 302 12.23 -16.21 16.40
C PHE A 302 10.98 -15.78 15.61
N PRO A 303 10.08 -16.72 15.26
CA PRO A 303 8.90 -16.39 14.46
C PRO A 303 7.96 -15.45 15.22
N TYR A 304 7.58 -14.35 14.57
CA TYR A 304 6.61 -13.38 15.05
C TYR A 304 5.80 -12.87 13.87
N LYS A 305 4.48 -13.08 13.87
CA LYS A 305 3.65 -12.91 12.67
C LYS A 305 3.59 -11.45 12.21
N GLU A 306 3.64 -10.53 13.17
CA GLU A 306 3.50 -9.09 12.94
C GLU A 306 4.85 -8.37 12.81
N ALA A 307 5.95 -9.12 12.71
CA ALA A 307 7.26 -8.57 12.39
C ALA A 307 7.36 -8.29 10.87
N PHE A 308 7.89 -7.12 10.52
CA PHE A 308 8.37 -6.84 9.17
C PHE A 308 9.81 -7.31 8.97
N SER A 309 10.28 -7.28 7.72
CA SER A 309 11.61 -7.73 7.33
C SER A 309 12.70 -6.86 8.00
N PRO A 310 13.80 -7.46 8.49
CA PRO A 310 14.92 -6.70 9.06
C PRO A 310 15.58 -5.74 8.05
N TYR A 311 15.38 -5.98 6.75
CA TYR A 311 15.97 -5.20 5.66
C TYR A 311 15.12 -3.98 5.25
N LEU A 312 13.93 -3.79 5.83
CA LEU A 312 13.02 -2.71 5.45
C LEU A 312 13.67 -1.32 5.61
N ILE A 313 14.38 -1.11 6.72
CA ILE A 313 15.00 0.18 7.02
C ILE A 313 16.08 0.56 5.99
N GLU A 314 16.87 -0.40 5.51
CA GLU A 314 17.93 -0.18 4.51
C GLU A 314 17.33 0.23 3.16
N HIS A 315 16.22 -0.40 2.77
CA HIS A 315 15.50 -0.07 1.54
C HIS A 315 14.91 1.33 1.59
N LEU A 316 14.32 1.71 2.72
CA LEU A 316 13.78 3.06 2.94
C LEU A 316 14.91 4.09 2.96
N GLN A 317 16.03 3.77 3.60
CA GLN A 317 17.22 4.62 3.64
C GLN A 317 17.74 4.91 2.22
N HIS A 318 17.90 3.88 1.40
CA HIS A 318 18.34 4.04 0.01
C HIS A 318 17.32 4.81 -0.84
N ARG A 319 16.02 4.52 -0.69
CA ARG A 319 14.95 5.20 -1.46
C ARG A 319 14.90 6.70 -1.19
N PHE A 320 15.11 7.13 0.05
CA PHE A 320 14.98 8.53 0.46
C PHE A 320 16.32 9.24 0.64
N GLY A 321 17.45 8.55 0.44
CA GLY A 321 18.78 9.11 0.57
C GLY A 321 19.06 9.69 1.95
N CYS A 322 18.49 9.10 3.01
CA CYS A 322 18.70 9.57 4.37
C CYS A 322 19.83 8.82 5.08
N SER A 323 20.44 9.42 6.09
CA SER A 323 21.38 8.73 6.99
C SER A 323 20.65 8.35 8.27
N ILE A 324 20.77 7.10 8.72
CA ILE A 324 20.08 6.58 9.90
C ILE A 324 21.11 5.95 10.84
N GLU A 325 21.61 6.73 11.79
CA GLU A 325 22.49 6.22 12.85
C GLU A 325 21.69 5.85 14.11
N SER A 326 20.64 6.61 14.40
CA SER A 326 19.76 6.40 15.55
C SER A 326 18.30 6.18 15.13
N VAL A 327 17.69 5.13 15.67
CA VAL A 327 16.30 4.72 15.37
C VAL A 327 15.46 4.59 16.63
N TYR A 328 14.23 5.08 16.56
CA TYR A 328 13.19 4.84 17.55
C TYR A 328 12.04 4.02 16.96
N ASP A 329 11.65 2.97 17.66
CA ASP A 329 10.44 2.21 17.37
C ASP A 329 9.47 2.25 18.58
N PRO A 330 8.38 3.04 18.54
CA PRO A 330 7.35 3.08 19.58
C PRO A 330 6.52 1.78 19.71
N PHE A 331 6.64 0.84 18.79
CA PHE A 331 5.95 -0.45 18.82
C PHE A 331 6.92 -1.54 18.36
N CYS A 332 8.05 -1.66 19.06
CA CYS A 332 9.18 -2.43 18.57
C CYS A 332 8.92 -3.94 18.48
N GLY A 333 7.89 -4.45 19.16
CA GLY A 333 7.57 -5.86 19.22
C GLY A 333 8.80 -6.67 19.60
N VAL A 334 9.19 -7.58 18.71
CA VAL A 334 10.36 -8.47 18.87
C VAL A 334 11.68 -7.89 18.35
N GLY A 335 11.74 -6.58 18.11
CA GLY A 335 12.96 -5.85 17.77
C GLY A 335 13.45 -6.04 16.33
N SER A 336 12.57 -6.38 15.38
CA SER A 336 12.94 -6.59 13.97
C SER A 336 13.61 -5.36 13.34
N SER A 337 13.15 -4.18 13.72
CA SER A 337 13.65 -2.86 13.30
C SER A 337 15.12 -2.62 13.65
N PHE A 338 15.69 -3.42 14.56
CA PHE A 338 17.04 -3.22 15.11
C PHE A 338 18.04 -4.30 14.67
N LEU A 339 17.63 -5.23 13.81
CA LEU A 339 18.49 -6.32 13.34
C LEU A 339 19.45 -5.91 12.21
N ASN A 340 19.18 -4.80 11.50
CA ASN A 340 20.13 -4.22 10.54
C ASN A 340 21.48 -3.90 11.23
N THR A 341 22.59 -4.05 10.53
CA THR A 341 23.95 -3.74 11.02
C THR A 341 24.34 -2.26 11.04
N GLN A 342 23.69 -1.40 10.26
CA GLN A 342 24.09 0.01 10.04
C GLN A 342 23.71 0.95 11.19
N THR A 343 22.57 0.73 11.84
CA THR A 343 22.13 1.55 12.98
C THR A 343 23.05 1.35 14.18
N GLN A 344 23.33 2.42 14.93
CA GLN A 344 24.21 2.43 16.09
C GLN A 344 23.44 2.60 17.41
N VAL A 345 22.38 3.40 17.42
CA VAL A 345 21.58 3.66 18.63
C VAL A 345 20.12 3.30 18.40
N CYS A 346 19.58 2.40 19.23
CA CYS A 346 18.22 1.89 19.08
C CYS A 346 17.40 2.11 20.35
N TYR A 347 16.25 2.76 20.22
CA TYR A 347 15.26 2.89 21.27
C TYR A 347 14.00 2.10 20.88
N GLY A 348 13.57 1.14 21.69
CA GLY A 348 12.41 0.29 21.37
C GLY A 348 11.46 0.13 22.54
N PHE A 349 10.22 0.58 22.36
CA PHE A 349 9.18 0.49 23.38
C PHE A 349 8.07 -0.44 22.90
N ASP A 350 7.50 -1.22 23.83
CA ASP A 350 6.33 -2.06 23.57
C ASP A 350 5.61 -2.35 24.90
N THR A 351 4.30 -2.58 24.85
CA THR A 351 3.50 -2.93 26.04
C THR A 351 3.50 -4.43 26.31
N SER A 352 3.93 -5.24 25.35
CA SER A 352 4.05 -6.69 25.49
C SER A 352 5.36 -7.06 26.18
N PRO A 353 5.33 -7.51 27.45
CA PRO A 353 6.51 -8.02 28.14
C PRO A 353 7.13 -9.20 27.39
N PHE A 354 6.33 -10.05 26.75
CA PHE A 354 6.85 -11.17 25.97
C PHE A 354 7.67 -10.67 24.77
N ALA A 355 7.12 -9.74 24.00
CA ALA A 355 7.79 -9.20 22.82
C ALA A 355 9.11 -8.49 23.19
N ILE A 356 9.11 -7.67 24.24
CA ILE A 356 10.32 -7.00 24.75
C ILE A 356 11.39 -8.01 25.18
N ASN A 357 11.01 -9.11 25.83
CA ASN A 357 11.98 -10.13 26.22
C ASN A 357 12.54 -10.89 25.00
N VAL A 358 11.72 -11.14 23.98
CA VAL A 358 12.21 -11.71 22.71
C VAL A 358 13.18 -10.74 22.03
N ALA A 359 12.87 -9.44 22.00
CA ALA A 359 13.75 -8.41 21.47
C ALA A 359 15.09 -8.39 22.22
N LYS A 360 15.07 -8.43 23.56
CA LYS A 360 16.28 -8.54 24.39
C LYS A 360 17.11 -9.77 24.06
N ALA A 361 16.48 -10.95 24.00
CA ALA A 361 17.15 -12.20 23.63
C ALA A 361 17.89 -12.07 22.29
N LYS A 362 17.23 -11.50 21.28
CA LYS A 362 17.82 -11.34 19.95
C LYS A 362 18.97 -10.33 19.93
N LEU A 363 18.81 -9.21 20.64
CA LEU A 363 19.64 -8.02 20.45
C LEU A 363 20.79 -7.90 21.46
N GLU A 364 20.67 -8.48 22.65
CA GLU A 364 21.74 -8.46 23.65
C GLU A 364 22.89 -9.38 23.25
N LYS A 365 24.13 -8.87 23.34
CA LYS A 365 25.32 -9.63 22.94
C LYS A 365 25.59 -10.80 23.90
N LEU A 366 25.82 -11.98 23.34
CA LEU A 366 26.23 -13.17 24.09
C LEU A 366 27.75 -13.34 24.09
N ASP A 367 28.29 -13.89 25.17
CA ASP A 367 29.72 -14.22 25.23
C ASP A 367 30.05 -15.43 24.34
N SER A 368 31.09 -15.30 23.52
CA SER A 368 31.45 -16.32 22.53
C SER A 368 31.93 -17.64 23.15
N ASN A 369 32.55 -17.61 24.34
CA ASN A 369 33.00 -18.82 25.03
C ASN A 369 31.82 -19.54 25.69
N ASN A 370 30.91 -18.79 26.32
CA ASN A 370 29.70 -19.36 26.90
C ASN A 370 28.79 -19.93 25.80
N LEU A 371 28.74 -19.31 24.61
CA LEU A 371 27.99 -19.86 23.47
C LEU A 371 28.53 -21.24 23.03
N LYS A 372 29.86 -21.41 22.96
CA LYS A 372 30.49 -22.72 22.66
C LYS A 372 30.18 -23.76 23.73
N LYS A 373 30.15 -23.37 25.01
CA LYS A 373 29.74 -24.27 26.10
C LYS A 373 28.28 -24.66 25.96
N ALA A 374 27.41 -23.71 25.62
CA ALA A 374 25.99 -23.96 25.39
C ALA A 374 25.76 -24.91 24.20
N GLU A 375 26.53 -24.79 23.11
CA GLU A 375 26.48 -25.72 21.97
C GLU A 375 26.81 -27.16 22.38
N LYS A 376 27.86 -27.33 23.18
CA LYS A 376 28.21 -28.65 23.73
C LYS A 376 27.13 -29.18 24.67
N HIS A 377 26.54 -28.30 25.48
CA HIS A 377 25.43 -28.63 26.37
C HIS A 377 24.19 -29.11 25.59
N VAL A 378 23.82 -28.44 24.49
CA VAL A 378 22.72 -28.87 23.61
C VAL A 378 22.95 -30.29 23.10
N GLY A 379 24.17 -30.60 22.63
CA GLY A 379 24.50 -31.94 22.12
C GLY A 379 24.39 -33.04 23.17
N ASN A 380 24.74 -32.71 24.42
CA ASN A 380 24.74 -33.65 25.55
C ASN A 380 23.43 -33.64 26.36
N PHE A 381 22.45 -32.82 25.99
CA PHE A 381 21.19 -32.72 26.74
C PHE A 381 20.49 -34.08 26.80
N MET A 382 20.07 -34.46 28.00
CA MET A 382 19.23 -35.61 28.29
C MET A 382 18.11 -35.18 29.22
N ASP A 383 16.89 -35.65 28.95
CA ASP A 383 15.71 -35.40 29.78
C ASP A 383 15.95 -35.91 31.21
N SER A 384 15.88 -35.01 32.19
CA SER A 384 16.03 -35.34 33.60
C SER A 384 14.77 -35.93 34.23
N ASN A 385 13.66 -36.02 33.46
CA ASN A 385 12.33 -36.43 33.90
C ASN A 385 11.77 -35.56 35.04
N ARG A 386 12.20 -34.29 35.13
CA ARG A 386 11.68 -33.36 36.13
C ARG A 386 10.27 -32.91 35.76
N GLU A 387 9.39 -32.83 36.75
CA GLU A 387 8.03 -32.34 36.54
C GLU A 387 7.91 -30.82 36.73
N TYR A 388 7.22 -30.17 35.80
CA TYR A 388 6.94 -28.74 35.81
C TYR A 388 5.42 -28.45 35.83
N PRO A 389 4.90 -27.65 36.78
CA PRO A 389 3.47 -27.39 36.83
C PRO A 389 3.00 -26.64 35.58
N PHE A 390 1.83 -27.02 35.06
CA PHE A 390 1.17 -26.24 34.00
C PHE A 390 0.85 -24.82 34.50
N PRO A 391 0.79 -23.84 33.58
CA PRO A 391 0.30 -22.50 33.91
C PRO A 391 -1.13 -22.55 34.49
N GLN A 392 -1.50 -21.55 35.30
CA GLN A 392 -2.84 -21.45 35.91
C GLN A 392 -3.98 -21.21 34.89
N TRP A 393 -3.67 -21.11 33.60
CA TRP A 393 -4.66 -21.02 32.56
C TRP A 393 -5.33 -22.40 32.38
N GLU A 394 -6.59 -22.48 32.82
CA GLU A 394 -7.40 -23.71 32.88
C GLU A 394 -7.39 -24.54 31.59
N SER A 395 -7.48 -23.88 30.42
CA SER A 395 -7.51 -24.57 29.14
C SER A 395 -6.13 -24.97 28.61
N PHE A 396 -5.03 -24.70 29.32
CA PHE A 396 -3.67 -24.99 28.86
C PHE A 396 -3.47 -26.48 28.52
N GLY A 397 -3.94 -27.37 29.40
CA GLY A 397 -3.82 -28.82 29.23
C GLY A 397 -4.55 -29.38 28.00
N LYS A 398 -5.42 -28.59 27.35
CA LYS A 398 -6.03 -28.96 26.06
C LYS A 398 -5.02 -29.00 24.91
N TYR A 399 -3.95 -28.22 25.00
CA TYR A 399 -3.03 -27.97 23.88
C TYR A 399 -1.70 -28.73 24.02
N THR A 400 -1.46 -29.42 25.13
CA THR A 400 -0.27 -30.25 25.31
C THR A 400 -0.50 -31.31 26.38
N ASN A 401 0.35 -32.33 26.41
CA ASN A 401 0.41 -33.28 27.51
C ASN A 401 1.58 -32.96 28.44
N LYS A 402 1.57 -33.59 29.62
CA LYS A 402 2.52 -33.37 30.70
C LYS A 402 3.96 -33.66 30.26
N LYS A 403 4.20 -34.84 29.70
CA LYS A 403 5.51 -35.26 29.18
C LYS A 403 6.13 -34.25 28.20
N ARG A 404 5.35 -33.77 27.23
CA ARG A 404 5.83 -32.80 26.23
C ARG A 404 6.18 -31.46 26.85
N PHE A 405 5.34 -30.96 27.76
CA PHE A 405 5.60 -29.69 28.44
C PHE A 405 6.81 -29.79 29.37
N ASP A 406 6.93 -30.89 30.10
CA ASP A 406 8.04 -31.13 31.01
C ASP A 406 9.36 -31.18 30.26
N LEU A 407 9.44 -31.89 29.13
CA LEU A 407 10.63 -31.90 28.27
C LEU A 407 11.02 -30.50 27.76
N ILE A 408 10.04 -29.68 27.34
CA ILE A 408 10.30 -28.30 26.89
C ILE A 408 10.86 -27.46 28.03
N MET A 409 10.24 -27.54 29.21
CA MET A 409 10.67 -26.79 30.38
C MET A 409 12.02 -27.28 30.89
N ASP A 410 12.27 -28.58 30.87
CA ASP A 410 13.53 -29.18 31.30
C ASP A 410 14.68 -28.76 30.39
N PHE A 411 14.43 -28.76 29.08
CA PHE A 411 15.39 -28.23 28.11
C PHE A 411 15.74 -26.77 28.42
N ILE A 412 14.75 -25.91 28.65
CA ILE A 412 14.99 -24.50 29.01
C ILE A 412 15.77 -24.38 30.32
N GLU A 413 15.33 -25.05 31.39
CA GLU A 413 15.92 -24.95 32.72
C GLU A 413 17.33 -25.54 32.79
N SER A 414 17.68 -26.45 31.89
CA SER A 414 19.04 -27.01 31.80
C SER A 414 20.13 -25.96 31.49
N PHE A 415 19.76 -24.79 30.95
CA PHE A 415 20.70 -23.69 30.67
C PHE A 415 20.84 -22.70 31.83
N LYS A 416 20.01 -22.81 32.87
CA LYS A 416 19.87 -21.80 33.92
C LYS A 416 21.18 -21.49 34.65
N ASP A 417 21.97 -22.53 34.92
CA ASP A 417 23.22 -22.42 35.65
C ASP A 417 24.44 -22.21 34.73
N LEU A 418 24.24 -22.12 33.41
CA LEU A 418 25.31 -21.97 32.43
C LEU A 418 25.73 -20.51 32.24
N ASP A 419 24.77 -19.64 31.92
CA ASP A 419 24.93 -18.19 31.75
C ASP A 419 23.53 -17.55 31.69
N GLU A 420 23.31 -16.45 32.41
CA GLU A 420 22.00 -15.80 32.50
C GLU A 420 21.46 -15.33 31.15
N LYS A 421 22.33 -14.77 30.28
CA LYS A 421 21.92 -14.27 28.97
C LYS A 421 21.67 -15.41 27.99
N ILE A 422 22.44 -16.49 28.06
CA ILE A 422 22.19 -17.69 27.25
C ILE A 422 20.89 -18.36 27.68
N TYR A 423 20.66 -18.50 28.98
CA TYR A 423 19.39 -19.01 29.50
C TYR A 423 18.22 -18.16 29.01
N HIS A 424 18.32 -16.83 29.08
CA HIS A 424 17.31 -15.91 28.55
C HIS A 424 17.10 -16.10 27.04
N PHE A 425 18.19 -16.18 26.26
CA PHE A 425 18.14 -16.42 24.82
C PHE A 425 17.39 -17.71 24.47
N VAL A 426 17.80 -18.84 25.05
CA VAL A 426 17.19 -20.15 24.79
C VAL A 426 15.74 -20.17 25.24
N ARG A 427 15.43 -19.60 26.40
CA ARG A 427 14.07 -19.53 26.94
C ARG A 427 13.10 -18.86 25.97
N PHE A 428 13.45 -17.68 25.45
CA PHE A 428 12.58 -16.97 24.52
C PHE A 428 12.61 -17.53 23.09
N LEU A 429 13.72 -18.16 22.67
CA LEU A 429 13.78 -18.93 21.43
C LEU A 429 12.75 -20.06 21.43
N VAL A 430 12.74 -20.84 22.51
CA VAL A 430 11.83 -21.97 22.67
C VAL A 430 10.39 -21.49 22.79
N PHE A 431 10.12 -20.45 23.58
CA PHE A 431 8.75 -19.93 23.72
C PHE A 431 8.19 -19.35 22.42
N CYS A 432 8.99 -18.68 21.59
CA CYS A 432 8.54 -18.24 20.26
C CYS A 432 8.13 -19.41 19.35
N ASN A 433 8.65 -20.62 19.58
CA ASN A 433 8.41 -21.79 18.74
C ASN A 433 7.36 -22.76 19.32
N LEU A 434 6.61 -22.39 20.37
CA LEU A 434 5.60 -23.26 20.97
C LEU A 434 4.53 -23.73 19.98
N GLU A 435 4.12 -22.89 19.02
CA GLU A 435 3.13 -23.29 18.00
C GLU A 435 3.57 -24.50 17.17
N LYS A 436 4.89 -24.68 16.97
CA LYS A 436 5.43 -25.83 16.25
C LYS A 436 5.45 -27.08 17.13
N MET A 437 5.66 -26.95 18.45
CA MET A 437 5.87 -28.06 19.38
C MET A 437 4.59 -28.53 20.10
N LEU A 438 3.62 -27.63 20.27
CA LEU A 438 2.37 -27.89 20.99
C LEU A 438 1.18 -27.97 20.03
N ASN A 439 0.05 -28.50 20.51
CA ASN A 439 -1.14 -28.77 19.70
C ASN A 439 -2.04 -27.53 19.52
N PHE A 440 -1.47 -26.42 19.03
CA PHE A 440 -2.24 -25.23 18.70
C PHE A 440 -1.78 -24.54 17.41
N LYS A 441 -2.60 -23.60 16.97
CA LYS A 441 -2.31 -22.66 15.88
C LYS A 441 -2.82 -21.28 16.28
N LYS A 442 -2.06 -20.22 16.00
CA LYS A 442 -2.55 -18.84 16.03
C LYS A 442 -3.53 -18.65 14.88
N ASP A 443 -4.79 -18.31 15.17
CA ASP A 443 -5.82 -18.14 14.16
C ASP A 443 -6.81 -17.04 14.52
N GLY A 444 -6.94 -16.05 13.63
CA GLY A 444 -7.75 -14.85 13.88
C GLY A 444 -7.34 -14.15 15.18
N ASN A 445 -8.32 -13.89 16.05
CA ASN A 445 -8.17 -13.15 17.30
C ASN A 445 -7.83 -14.02 18.52
N GLY A 446 -7.08 -15.11 18.31
CA GLY A 446 -6.73 -16.04 19.37
C GLY A 446 -6.04 -17.31 18.87
N ILE A 447 -6.29 -18.42 19.56
CA ILE A 447 -5.67 -19.73 19.29
C ILE A 447 -6.71 -20.82 19.09
N LYS A 448 -6.43 -21.76 18.18
CA LYS A 448 -7.24 -22.96 17.93
C LYS A 448 -6.42 -24.22 18.11
N TYR A 449 -7.11 -25.31 18.42
CA TYR A 449 -6.45 -26.62 18.47
C TYR A 449 -6.03 -27.05 17.07
N ARG A 450 -4.78 -27.49 16.94
CA ARG A 450 -4.22 -28.13 15.74
C ARG A 450 -3.08 -29.01 16.21
N GLU A 451 -3.09 -30.28 15.88
CA GLU A 451 -2.01 -31.17 16.29
C GLU A 451 -0.65 -30.68 15.79
N SER A 452 0.36 -30.75 16.66
CA SER A 452 1.75 -30.44 16.29
C SER A 452 2.24 -31.43 15.22
N LYS A 453 2.96 -30.89 14.23
CA LYS A 453 3.68 -31.71 13.24
C LYS A 453 4.99 -32.28 13.78
N ILE A 454 5.51 -31.75 14.88
CA ILE A 454 6.75 -32.20 15.51
C ILE A 454 6.41 -33.38 16.43
N LYS A 455 6.88 -34.57 16.03
CA LYS A 455 6.71 -35.79 16.84
C LYS A 455 7.81 -35.93 17.88
N ASP A 456 9.06 -35.64 17.50
CA ASP A 456 10.23 -35.62 18.38
C ASP A 456 10.60 -34.18 18.73
N ILE A 457 10.22 -33.75 19.94
CA ILE A 457 10.47 -32.39 20.44
C ILE A 457 11.93 -32.20 20.79
N GLU A 458 12.62 -33.23 21.31
CA GLU A 458 14.01 -33.11 21.73
C GLU A 458 14.93 -32.86 20.52
N VAL A 459 14.76 -33.65 19.46
CA VAL A 459 15.51 -33.47 18.21
C VAL A 459 15.24 -32.09 17.61
N TYR A 460 13.97 -31.65 17.63
CA TYR A 460 13.60 -30.32 17.14
C TYR A 460 14.25 -29.20 17.96
N LEU A 461 14.21 -29.28 19.29
CA LEU A 461 14.80 -28.29 20.21
C LEU A 461 16.32 -28.18 20.02
N LYS A 462 17.01 -29.33 19.90
CA LYS A 462 18.45 -29.39 19.64
C LYS A 462 18.78 -28.70 18.31
N ALA A 463 18.11 -29.08 17.23
CA ALA A 463 18.34 -28.51 15.90
C ALA A 463 18.04 -27.01 15.85
N LEU A 464 16.91 -26.57 16.43
CA LEU A 464 16.51 -25.16 16.50
C LEU A 464 17.56 -24.33 17.25
N THR A 465 18.01 -24.82 18.41
CA THR A 465 18.95 -24.09 19.28
C THR A 465 20.32 -23.95 18.62
N LEU A 466 20.82 -25.02 17.99
CA LEU A 466 22.09 -24.97 17.24
C LEU A 466 22.02 -23.99 16.07
N ARG A 467 20.94 -24.01 15.27
CA ARG A 467 20.76 -23.01 14.17
C ARG A 467 20.69 -21.59 14.73
N ALA A 468 19.99 -21.39 15.84
CA ALA A 468 19.88 -20.08 16.47
C ALA A 468 21.23 -19.56 16.98
N PHE A 469 22.10 -20.42 17.54
CA PHE A 469 23.44 -20.03 17.97
C PHE A 469 24.35 -19.64 16.79
N VAL A 470 24.24 -20.29 15.63
CA VAL A 470 24.95 -19.89 14.41
C VAL A 470 24.54 -18.47 14.01
N LEU A 471 23.24 -18.23 13.83
CA LEU A 471 22.72 -16.91 13.45
C LEU A 471 23.06 -15.83 14.49
N LYS A 472 23.00 -16.19 15.78
CA LYS A 472 23.32 -15.27 16.87
C LYS A 472 24.79 -14.86 16.86
N ARG A 473 25.69 -15.80 16.60
CA ARG A 473 27.13 -15.52 16.47
C ARG A 473 27.41 -14.56 15.33
N GLU A 474 26.82 -14.80 14.16
CA GLU A 474 26.96 -13.93 12.99
C GLU A 474 26.46 -12.51 13.25
N PHE A 475 25.31 -12.40 13.94
CA PHE A 475 24.76 -11.11 14.37
C PHE A 475 25.69 -10.40 15.38
N ASP A 476 26.13 -11.10 16.44
CA ASP A 476 26.92 -10.51 17.53
C ASP A 476 28.33 -10.06 17.12
N ILE A 477 28.91 -10.68 16.08
CA ILE A 477 30.17 -10.23 15.47
C ILE A 477 30.00 -8.84 14.85
N LYS A 478 28.87 -8.61 14.18
CA LYS A 478 28.57 -7.36 13.47
C LYS A 478 27.88 -6.31 14.37
N ASN A 479 27.38 -6.71 15.54
CA ASN A 479 26.57 -5.86 16.39
C ASN A 479 27.43 -5.05 17.39
N SER A 480 27.49 -3.73 17.17
CA SER A 480 28.12 -2.73 18.05
C SER A 480 27.11 -1.77 18.71
N LYS A 481 25.82 -2.07 18.64
CA LYS A 481 24.74 -1.13 18.96
C LYS A 481 24.59 -0.84 20.45
N VAL A 482 24.18 0.39 20.75
CA VAL A 482 23.59 0.79 22.03
C VAL A 482 22.08 0.63 21.95
N ILE A 483 21.52 -0.26 22.78
CA ILE A 483 20.11 -0.66 22.68
C ILE A 483 19.39 -0.39 24.01
N SER A 484 18.33 0.41 23.95
CA SER A 484 17.46 0.72 25.09
C SER A 484 16.04 0.20 24.83
N LEU A 485 15.71 -0.96 25.41
CA LEU A 485 14.37 -1.56 25.33
C LEU A 485 13.58 -1.32 26.62
N LYS A 486 12.34 -0.83 26.50
CA LYS A 486 11.45 -0.60 27.66
C LYS A 486 10.07 -1.22 27.45
N ASN A 487 9.61 -1.94 28.48
CA ASN A 487 8.24 -2.42 28.55
C ASN A 487 7.33 -1.31 29.10
N CYS A 488 6.76 -0.49 28.20
CA CYS A 488 5.91 0.63 28.54
C CYS A 488 5.06 1.07 27.34
N SER A 489 4.00 1.83 27.59
CA SER A 489 3.17 2.41 26.52
C SER A 489 3.84 3.64 25.92
N SER A 490 3.94 3.67 24.58
CA SER A 490 4.44 4.81 23.82
C SER A 490 3.47 5.99 23.75
N ILE A 491 2.27 5.84 24.31
CA ILE A 491 1.31 6.94 24.49
C ILE A 491 1.88 7.95 25.48
N ASP A 492 2.43 7.46 26.60
CA ASP A 492 2.88 8.29 27.72
C ASP A 492 4.42 8.37 27.83
N ASN A 493 5.14 7.57 27.03
CA ASN A 493 6.59 7.45 27.10
C ASN A 493 7.24 7.72 25.74
N LYS A 494 8.43 8.33 25.77
CA LYS A 494 9.30 8.52 24.61
C LYS A 494 10.78 8.50 25.03
N PRO A 495 11.74 8.29 24.10
CA PRO A 495 13.16 8.52 24.35
C PRO A 495 13.44 9.95 24.81
N LYS A 496 14.48 10.12 25.62
CA LYS A 496 14.96 11.45 26.03
C LYS A 496 15.76 12.12 24.92
N ASP A 497 16.60 11.34 24.26
CA ASP A 497 17.47 11.81 23.19
C ASP A 497 16.73 11.87 21.86
N LYS A 498 17.21 12.76 20.99
CA LYS A 498 16.69 12.88 19.62
C LYS A 498 17.21 11.76 18.73
N VAL A 499 16.41 11.35 17.75
CA VAL A 499 16.75 10.29 16.79
C VAL A 499 16.71 10.78 15.34
N ASP A 500 17.45 10.12 14.46
CA ASP A 500 17.48 10.40 13.02
C ASP A 500 16.25 9.84 12.31
N CYS A 501 15.76 8.69 12.79
CA CYS A 501 14.66 7.97 12.18
C CYS A 501 13.68 7.42 13.21
N VAL A 502 12.40 7.43 12.86
CA VAL A 502 11.38 6.57 13.48
C VAL A 502 10.96 5.53 12.46
N LEU A 503 10.98 4.26 12.82
CA LEU A 503 10.42 3.16 12.00
C LEU A 503 9.57 2.30 12.91
N THR A 504 8.30 2.11 12.55
CA THR A 504 7.37 1.40 13.43
C THR A 504 6.19 0.77 12.70
N SER A 505 5.52 -0.15 13.38
CA SER A 505 4.28 -0.80 12.97
C SER A 505 3.31 -0.90 14.15
N PRO A 506 2.42 0.07 14.39
CA PRO A 506 1.45 0.00 15.48
C PRO A 506 0.49 -1.19 15.30
N PRO A 507 -0.12 -1.69 16.39
CA PRO A 507 -1.28 -2.59 16.30
C PRO A 507 -2.38 -1.98 15.42
N TYR A 508 -2.82 -2.66 14.36
CA TYR A 508 -3.80 -2.08 13.44
C TYR A 508 -5.19 -1.97 14.07
N ALA A 509 -5.98 -1.01 13.59
CA ALA A 509 -7.38 -0.80 13.97
C ALA A 509 -8.30 -1.87 13.38
N ASN A 510 -8.13 -3.14 13.78
CA ASN A 510 -8.77 -4.31 13.18
C ASN A 510 -9.35 -5.31 14.22
N LEU A 511 -9.47 -4.90 15.49
CA LEU A 511 -9.92 -5.73 16.62
C LEU A 511 -8.97 -6.86 17.07
N PHE A 512 -7.77 -6.98 16.50
CA PHE A 512 -6.80 -7.98 16.93
C PHE A 512 -6.26 -7.66 18.34
N ASP A 513 -6.42 -8.61 19.24
CA ASP A 513 -5.90 -8.62 20.59
C ASP A 513 -4.65 -9.52 20.61
N TYR A 514 -3.49 -8.87 20.53
CA TYR A 514 -2.19 -9.53 20.49
C TYR A 514 -1.97 -10.40 21.74
N PHE A 515 -2.52 -10.01 22.89
CA PHE A 515 -2.40 -10.82 24.09
C PHE A 515 -3.16 -12.15 23.92
N GLU A 516 -4.39 -12.17 23.39
CA GLU A 516 -5.08 -13.45 23.16
C GLU A 516 -4.37 -14.34 22.11
N ILE A 517 -3.65 -13.75 21.15
CA ILE A 517 -2.87 -14.50 20.14
C ILE A 517 -1.60 -15.12 20.75
N TYR A 518 -0.87 -14.37 21.57
CA TYR A 518 0.37 -14.81 22.24
C TYR A 518 0.12 -15.34 23.65
N LYS A 519 -1.13 -15.77 23.92
CA LYS A 519 -1.56 -16.28 25.22
C LYS A 519 -0.73 -17.49 25.65
N MET A 520 -0.46 -18.41 24.74
CA MET A 520 0.35 -19.60 25.07
C MET A 520 1.72 -19.19 25.60
N GLU A 521 2.40 -18.30 24.88
CA GLU A 521 3.74 -17.81 25.19
C GLU A 521 3.77 -17.01 26.50
N LEU A 522 2.80 -16.13 26.72
CA LEU A 522 2.70 -15.30 27.93
C LEU A 522 2.49 -16.12 29.20
N TRP A 523 1.65 -17.17 29.13
CA TRP A 523 1.37 -18.06 30.25
C TRP A 523 2.48 -19.10 30.47
N SER A 524 3.00 -19.74 29.41
CA SER A 524 4.12 -20.69 29.51
C SER A 524 5.40 -20.05 30.04
N SER A 525 5.66 -18.79 29.67
CA SER A 525 6.83 -18.05 30.15
C SER A 525 6.72 -17.58 31.59
N LYS A 526 5.57 -17.74 32.27
CA LYS A 526 5.30 -17.22 33.62
C LYS A 526 5.43 -15.68 33.72
N ILE A 527 5.37 -14.99 32.59
CA ILE A 527 5.22 -13.53 32.54
C ILE A 527 3.85 -13.15 33.10
N VAL A 528 2.83 -13.94 32.77
CA VAL A 528 1.49 -13.86 33.35
C VAL A 528 1.32 -15.02 34.31
N LYS A 529 1.08 -14.70 35.58
CA LYS A 529 0.93 -15.70 36.66
C LYS A 529 -0.51 -15.87 37.08
N SER A 530 -1.37 -14.88 36.85
CA SER A 530 -2.78 -14.89 37.23
C SER A 530 -3.68 -14.25 36.16
N TYR A 531 -4.98 -14.54 36.22
CA TYR A 531 -5.97 -13.90 35.35
C TYR A 531 -6.13 -12.39 35.62
N GLU A 532 -5.79 -11.92 36.81
CA GLU A 532 -5.81 -10.49 37.13
C GLU A 532 -4.69 -9.74 36.41
N GLU A 533 -3.46 -10.28 36.48
CA GLU A 533 -2.32 -9.77 35.70
C GLU A 533 -2.63 -9.79 34.20
N TRP A 534 -3.28 -10.85 33.72
CA TRP A 534 -3.75 -10.94 32.33
C TRP A 534 -4.66 -9.78 31.94
N LYS A 535 -5.71 -9.54 32.74
CA LYS A 535 -6.67 -8.45 32.48
C LYS A 535 -6.00 -7.08 32.55
N LYS A 536 -5.06 -6.87 33.47
CA LYS A 536 -4.30 -5.62 33.58
C LYS A 536 -3.42 -5.39 32.35
N LEU A 537 -2.75 -6.42 31.87
CA LEU A 537 -1.90 -6.35 30.69
C LEU A 537 -2.71 -5.95 29.44
N LYS A 538 -3.88 -6.58 29.22
CA LYS A 538 -4.77 -6.23 28.11
C LYS A 538 -5.22 -4.77 28.10
N LYS A 539 -5.42 -4.17 29.27
CA LYS A 539 -5.79 -2.76 29.41
C LYS A 539 -4.64 -1.77 29.16
N SER A 540 -3.40 -2.25 29.11
CA SER A 540 -2.21 -1.40 28.88
C SER A 540 -1.90 -1.16 27.40
N ALA A 541 -2.44 -1.97 26.49
CA ALA A 541 -2.19 -1.83 25.06
C ALA A 541 -2.93 -0.63 24.45
N LEU A 542 -2.47 -0.27 23.26
CA LEU A 542 -3.16 0.65 22.34
C LEU A 542 -4.62 0.20 22.15
N ARG A 543 -5.56 1.14 22.11
CA ARG A 543 -7.00 0.83 22.07
C ARG A 543 -7.50 0.41 20.68
N ASN A 544 -6.92 -0.65 20.12
CA ASN A 544 -7.24 -1.19 18.79
C ASN A 544 -8.26 -2.35 18.80
N ASN A 545 -8.70 -2.77 19.99
CA ASN A 545 -9.64 -3.87 20.20
C ASN A 545 -10.64 -3.58 21.34
N LYS A 546 -11.72 -4.36 21.42
CA LYS A 546 -12.81 -4.14 22.41
C LYS A 546 -12.44 -4.46 23.86
N ASN A 547 -11.38 -5.23 24.10
CA ASN A 547 -10.93 -5.58 25.45
C ASN A 547 -10.07 -4.48 26.10
N ALA A 548 -9.69 -3.46 25.33
CA ALA A 548 -8.90 -2.33 25.80
C ALA A 548 -9.73 -1.37 26.68
N ALA A 549 -9.05 -0.42 27.35
CA ALA A 549 -9.69 0.54 28.26
C ALA A 549 -10.39 1.69 27.51
N LEU A 550 -11.55 1.39 26.90
CA LEU A 550 -12.29 2.36 26.08
C LEU A 550 -12.89 3.50 26.92
N LYS A 551 -12.86 4.72 26.36
CA LYS A 551 -13.35 5.97 26.95
C LYS A 551 -14.12 6.76 25.92
N GLN A 552 -15.38 7.05 26.18
CA GLN A 552 -16.28 7.66 25.20
C GLN A 552 -15.91 9.10 24.82
N GLN A 553 -15.21 9.80 25.72
CA GLN A 553 -14.75 11.18 25.58
C GLN A 553 -13.49 11.33 24.72
N ASP A 554 -12.70 10.26 24.55
CA ASP A 554 -11.42 10.33 23.84
C ASP A 554 -11.65 10.21 22.32
N LYS A 555 -11.67 11.35 21.64
CA LYS A 555 -11.94 11.47 20.20
C LYS A 555 -10.99 12.47 19.54
N ILE A 556 -10.86 12.38 18.22
CA ILE A 556 -10.13 13.36 17.42
C ILE A 556 -11.08 14.05 16.43
N GLU A 557 -10.75 15.28 16.06
CA GLU A 557 -11.47 16.01 15.02
C GLU A 557 -10.82 15.75 13.65
N ASN A 558 -11.28 14.71 12.96
CA ASN A 558 -10.84 14.40 11.60
C ASN A 558 -12.06 14.16 10.70
N ILE A 559 -12.14 14.92 9.60
CA ILE A 559 -13.30 14.90 8.69
C ILE A 559 -13.50 13.52 8.08
N SER A 560 -12.44 12.88 7.57
CA SER A 560 -12.48 11.55 6.98
C SER A 560 -12.96 10.51 8.00
N LEU A 561 -12.38 10.52 9.21
CA LEU A 561 -12.77 9.60 10.28
C LEU A 561 -14.24 9.81 10.69
N ASN A 562 -14.65 11.05 10.94
CA ASN A 562 -16.02 11.37 11.38
C ASN A 562 -17.05 10.89 10.35
N HIS A 563 -16.77 11.13 9.08
CA HIS A 563 -17.62 10.65 7.98
C HIS A 563 -17.69 9.12 7.94
N THR A 564 -16.56 8.42 8.04
CA THR A 564 -16.52 6.96 8.09
C THR A 564 -17.31 6.41 9.28
N LEU A 565 -17.17 7.01 10.46
CA LEU A 565 -17.91 6.61 11.66
C LEU A 565 -19.42 6.82 11.52
N GLU A 566 -19.85 7.88 10.86
CA GLU A 566 -21.26 8.15 10.57
C GLU A 566 -21.85 7.08 9.64
N ILE A 567 -21.15 6.74 8.55
CA ILE A 567 -21.57 5.64 7.64
C ILE A 567 -21.68 4.32 8.42
N LEU A 568 -20.71 4.01 9.27
CA LEU A 568 -20.72 2.79 10.10
C LEU A 568 -21.89 2.78 11.09
N LYS A 569 -22.18 3.93 11.71
CA LYS A 569 -23.32 4.11 12.60
C LYS A 569 -24.63 3.84 11.85
N ASN A 570 -24.79 4.38 10.65
CA ASN A 570 -25.96 4.16 9.80
C ASN A 570 -26.09 2.70 9.34
N LYS A 571 -24.99 1.98 9.18
CA LYS A 571 -24.97 0.52 8.94
C LYS A 571 -25.15 -0.33 10.21
N GLY A 572 -25.46 0.27 11.35
CA GLY A 572 -25.76 -0.41 12.62
C GLY A 572 -24.56 -1.15 13.23
N ILE A 573 -23.36 -0.59 13.13
CA ILE A 573 -22.19 -1.09 13.89
C ILE A 573 -22.38 -0.84 15.38
N GLU A 574 -21.87 -1.75 16.21
CA GLU A 574 -21.90 -1.61 17.67
C GLU A 574 -21.18 -0.33 18.14
N SER A 575 -21.78 0.38 19.09
CA SER A 575 -21.23 1.60 19.71
C SER A 575 -19.83 1.41 20.31
N SER A 576 -19.55 0.22 20.86
CA SER A 576 -18.24 -0.16 21.38
C SER A 576 -17.15 -0.12 20.28
N THR A 577 -17.49 -0.51 19.05
CA THR A 577 -16.56 -0.51 17.91
C THR A 577 -16.29 0.91 17.44
N LEU A 578 -17.33 1.76 17.36
CA LEU A 578 -17.17 3.18 17.03
C LEU A 578 -16.32 3.92 18.08
N THR A 579 -16.50 3.58 19.36
CA THR A 579 -15.69 4.12 20.46
C THR A 579 -14.24 3.66 20.35
N MET A 580 -14.01 2.37 20.08
CA MET A 580 -12.67 1.81 19.86
C MET A 580 -11.95 2.53 18.72
N LEU A 581 -12.60 2.73 17.57
CA LEU A 581 -11.98 3.43 16.44
C LEU A 581 -11.56 4.87 16.82
N ASN A 582 -12.42 5.64 17.49
CA ASN A 582 -12.05 6.98 17.97
C ASN A 582 -10.86 6.95 18.92
N ASN A 583 -10.89 6.04 19.90
CA ASN A 583 -9.84 5.89 20.90
C ASN A 583 -8.50 5.48 20.29
N TYR A 584 -8.51 4.60 19.29
CA TYR A 584 -7.33 4.22 18.54
C TYR A 584 -6.64 5.43 17.90
N PHE A 585 -7.39 6.25 17.16
CA PHE A 585 -6.81 7.43 16.52
C PHE A 585 -6.41 8.51 17.52
N PHE A 586 -7.13 8.63 18.64
CA PHE A 586 -6.74 9.51 19.75
C PHE A 586 -5.41 9.08 20.40
N ASP A 587 -5.23 7.79 20.65
CA ASP A 587 -3.96 7.27 21.17
C ASP A 587 -2.82 7.46 20.15
N MET A 588 -3.07 7.14 18.88
CA MET A 588 -2.10 7.33 17.82
C MET A 588 -1.69 8.79 17.66
N GLN A 589 -2.60 9.76 17.81
CA GLN A 589 -2.23 11.18 17.77
C GLN A 589 -1.18 11.53 18.84
N LYS A 590 -1.30 10.98 20.05
CA LYS A 590 -0.31 11.17 21.13
C LYS A 590 1.02 10.52 20.79
N VAL A 591 1.00 9.29 20.27
CA VAL A 591 2.22 8.58 19.86
C VAL A 591 2.92 9.33 18.71
N LEU A 592 2.18 9.81 17.72
CA LEU A 592 2.70 10.59 16.60
C LEU A 592 3.32 11.92 17.07
N LYS A 593 2.71 12.56 18.07
CA LYS A 593 3.29 13.74 18.72
C LYS A 593 4.63 13.39 19.39
N ASN A 594 4.69 12.28 20.13
CA ASN A 594 5.94 11.80 20.73
C ASN A 594 7.01 11.54 19.66
N CYS A 595 6.64 10.91 18.54
CA CYS A 595 7.53 10.69 17.39
C CYS A 595 8.05 12.01 16.81
N PHE A 596 7.19 13.01 16.59
CA PHE A 596 7.59 14.33 16.11
C PHE A 596 8.58 15.02 17.06
N GLU A 597 8.32 14.92 18.36
CA GLU A 597 9.12 15.55 19.39
C GLU A 597 10.50 14.90 19.55
N VAL A 598 10.66 13.59 19.30
CA VAL A 598 11.99 12.94 19.37
C VAL A 598 12.76 12.97 18.06
N LEU A 599 12.10 13.19 16.93
CA LEU A 599 12.78 13.24 15.64
C LEU A 599 13.61 14.54 15.51
N LYS A 600 14.82 14.40 14.98
CA LYS A 600 15.64 15.54 14.53
C LYS A 600 14.99 16.23 13.33
N ASP A 601 15.31 17.49 13.11
CA ASP A 601 14.81 18.24 11.95
C ASP A 601 15.38 17.62 10.66
N GLY A 602 14.56 17.53 9.62
CA GLY A 602 14.88 16.77 8.41
C GLY A 602 14.85 15.24 8.56
N GLY A 603 14.70 14.70 9.78
CA GLY A 603 14.58 13.27 10.05
C GLY A 603 13.30 12.66 9.49
N PHE A 604 13.33 11.34 9.28
CA PHE A 604 12.22 10.59 8.68
C PHE A 604 11.46 9.76 9.70
N CYS A 605 10.14 9.70 9.54
CA CYS A 605 9.26 8.80 10.29
C CYS A 605 8.50 7.92 9.30
N PHE A 606 8.73 6.61 9.39
CA PHE A 606 8.12 5.58 8.57
C PHE A 606 7.17 4.76 9.43
N ILE A 607 5.90 4.71 9.03
CA ILE A 607 4.86 4.04 9.80
C ILE A 607 4.19 3.00 8.90
N VAL A 608 4.42 1.73 9.19
CA VAL A 608 3.75 0.60 8.51
C VAL A 608 2.38 0.42 9.14
N VAL A 609 1.31 0.57 8.34
CA VAL A 609 -0.07 0.48 8.82
C VAL A 609 -0.96 -0.28 7.85
N GLY A 610 -1.89 -1.05 8.40
CA GLY A 610 -2.93 -1.73 7.65
C GLY A 610 -4.26 -0.98 7.71
N ASN A 611 -4.91 -0.85 6.56
CA ASN A 611 -6.31 -0.48 6.48
C ASN A 611 -7.19 -1.67 6.87
N SER A 612 -8.32 -1.37 7.50
CA SER A 612 -9.28 -2.39 7.95
C SER A 612 -10.64 -2.14 7.30
N CYS A 613 -11.58 -3.07 7.48
CA CYS A 613 -12.93 -2.92 6.96
C CYS A 613 -13.95 -3.39 7.99
N TYR A 614 -15.06 -2.68 8.10
CA TYR A 614 -16.15 -3.02 9.00
C TYR A 614 -17.48 -2.88 8.26
N LYS A 615 -18.28 -3.95 8.20
CA LYS A 615 -19.56 -4.00 7.44
C LYS A 615 -19.46 -3.40 6.01
N GLY A 616 -18.37 -3.69 5.31
CA GLY A 616 -18.14 -3.21 3.94
C GLY A 616 -17.62 -1.77 3.85
N VAL A 617 -17.37 -1.09 4.97
CA VAL A 617 -16.82 0.27 4.98
C VAL A 617 -15.34 0.21 5.34
N PRO A 618 -14.44 0.64 4.44
CA PRO A 618 -13.01 0.68 4.73
C PRO A 618 -12.67 1.78 5.74
N ILE A 619 -11.77 1.48 6.67
CA ILE A 619 -11.07 2.45 7.51
C ILE A 619 -9.72 2.71 6.86
N GLN A 620 -9.58 3.88 6.26
CA GLN A 620 -8.35 4.33 5.59
C GLN A 620 -7.36 4.87 6.62
N THR A 621 -6.86 3.98 7.48
CA THR A 621 -5.92 4.29 8.57
C THR A 621 -4.68 5.02 8.06
N ASP A 622 -4.16 4.62 6.90
CA ASP A 622 -3.01 5.26 6.27
C ASP A 622 -3.25 6.76 6.00
N GLU A 623 -4.38 7.10 5.39
CA GLU A 623 -4.73 8.49 5.09
C GLU A 623 -5.11 9.30 6.33
N ILE A 624 -5.91 8.72 7.24
CA ILE A 624 -6.32 9.41 8.47
C ILE A 624 -5.09 9.78 9.29
N LEU A 625 -4.15 8.85 9.48
CA LEU A 625 -2.92 9.14 10.21
C LEU A 625 -2.03 10.14 9.47
N ALA A 626 -1.90 10.05 8.14
CA ALA A 626 -1.16 11.03 7.36
C ALA A 626 -1.73 12.45 7.55
N GLN A 627 -3.05 12.63 7.52
CA GLN A 627 -3.70 13.90 7.81
C GLN A 627 -3.42 14.40 9.24
N GLU A 628 -3.50 13.52 10.25
CA GLU A 628 -3.19 13.91 11.63
C GLU A 628 -1.73 14.33 11.81
N THR A 629 -0.80 13.70 11.10
CA THR A 629 0.63 14.07 11.17
C THR A 629 0.92 15.42 10.52
N GLN A 630 0.19 15.78 9.46
CA GLN A 630 0.31 17.10 8.85
C GLN A 630 -0.09 18.21 9.83
N LYS A 631 -1.12 17.99 10.66
CA LYS A 631 -1.51 18.94 11.73
C LYS A 631 -0.42 19.12 12.80
N LEU A 632 0.43 18.12 13.00
CA LEU A 632 1.57 18.17 13.93
C LEU A 632 2.81 18.87 13.34
N GLY A 633 2.80 19.19 12.04
CA GLY A 633 3.93 19.82 11.34
C GLY A 633 4.81 18.84 10.55
N PHE A 634 4.43 17.56 10.43
CA PHE A 634 5.12 16.67 9.50
C PHE A 634 4.79 17.03 8.05
N LYS A 635 5.80 16.94 7.18
CA LYS A 635 5.61 16.88 5.73
C LYS A 635 5.39 15.42 5.31
N CYS A 636 4.16 15.07 4.95
CA CYS A 636 3.87 13.78 4.32
C CYS A 636 4.47 13.77 2.90
N LYS A 637 5.42 12.86 2.63
CA LYS A 637 6.11 12.74 1.34
C LYS A 637 5.32 11.88 0.37
N GLU A 638 4.90 10.72 0.83
CA GLU A 638 4.06 9.76 0.11
C GLU A 638 3.50 8.72 1.09
N ILE A 639 2.46 8.01 0.66
CA ILE A 639 2.00 6.74 1.22
C ILE A 639 2.43 5.66 0.24
N ILE A 640 3.38 4.81 0.63
CA ILE A 640 3.81 3.68 -0.18
C ILE A 640 2.83 2.53 0.05
N VAL A 641 2.10 2.12 -0.98
CA VAL A 641 1.21 0.94 -0.92
C VAL A 641 2.05 -0.31 -1.14
N ALA A 642 2.27 -1.07 -0.08
CA ALA A 642 3.21 -2.19 -0.10
C ALA A 642 2.55 -3.50 -0.56
N ARG A 643 1.34 -3.81 -0.05
CA ARG A 643 0.59 -5.02 -0.45
C ARG A 643 -0.90 -4.90 -0.19
N LYS A 644 -1.69 -5.73 -0.87
CA LYS A 644 -3.10 -5.96 -0.54
C LYS A 644 -3.24 -6.76 0.76
N LEU A 645 -4.19 -6.37 1.59
CA LEU A 645 -4.61 -7.14 2.76
C LEU A 645 -5.80 -8.03 2.44
N LYS A 646 -5.91 -9.13 3.18
CA LYS A 646 -7.09 -10.00 3.17
C LYS A 646 -7.80 -9.86 4.51
N THR A 647 -9.13 -9.77 4.47
CA THR A 647 -9.98 -9.81 5.66
C THR A 647 -10.53 -11.23 5.89
N SER A 648 -11.26 -11.44 6.97
CA SER A 648 -11.90 -12.71 7.30
C SER A 648 -12.82 -13.17 6.16
N SER A 649 -12.95 -14.49 5.97
CA SER A 649 -13.81 -15.06 4.92
C SER A 649 -15.27 -14.61 5.01
N GLN A 650 -15.75 -14.27 6.22
CA GLN A 650 -17.08 -13.72 6.44
C GLN A 650 -17.21 -12.30 5.88
N GLN A 651 -16.23 -11.44 6.15
CA GLN A 651 -16.22 -10.08 5.59
C GLN A 651 -15.99 -10.09 4.08
N MET A 652 -15.14 -10.99 3.57
CA MET A 652 -14.87 -11.11 2.13
C MET A 652 -16.13 -11.33 1.28
N LYS A 653 -17.21 -11.90 1.86
CA LYS A 653 -18.50 -12.08 1.19
C LYS A 653 -19.35 -10.82 1.10
N ILE A 654 -19.08 -9.82 1.95
CA ILE A 654 -19.91 -8.62 2.13
C ILE A 654 -19.21 -7.39 1.55
N ILE A 655 -17.89 -7.41 1.42
CA ILE A 655 -17.13 -6.30 0.84
C ILE A 655 -17.34 -6.26 -0.68
N ASP A 656 -17.69 -5.08 -1.19
CA ASP A 656 -17.68 -4.82 -2.62
C ASP A 656 -16.23 -4.64 -3.12
N SER A 657 -16.07 -4.55 -4.44
CA SER A 657 -14.78 -4.34 -5.09
C SER A 657 -14.10 -3.03 -4.66
N LYS A 658 -14.89 -2.00 -4.34
CA LYS A 658 -14.36 -0.70 -3.87
C LYS A 658 -13.75 -0.81 -2.48
N ALA A 659 -14.40 -1.49 -1.55
CA ALA A 659 -13.84 -1.76 -0.23
C ALA A 659 -12.57 -2.62 -0.31
N LYS A 660 -12.52 -3.59 -1.25
CA LYS A 660 -11.30 -4.38 -1.51
C LYS A 660 -10.12 -3.52 -2.00
N PHE A 661 -10.39 -2.52 -2.83
CA PHE A 661 -9.36 -1.59 -3.31
C PHE A 661 -8.63 -0.89 -2.15
N TYR A 662 -9.36 -0.52 -1.10
CA TYR A 662 -8.81 0.15 0.09
C TYR A 662 -8.21 -0.79 1.14
N LEU A 663 -8.39 -2.12 1.01
CA LEU A 663 -7.77 -3.10 1.91
C LEU A 663 -6.31 -3.33 1.53
N ARG A 664 -5.44 -2.50 2.10
CA ARG A 664 -4.00 -2.49 1.83
C ARG A 664 -3.19 -2.25 3.10
N GLU A 665 -1.94 -2.69 3.05
CA GLU A 665 -0.89 -2.32 4.00
C GLU A 665 0.03 -1.32 3.31
N SER A 666 0.28 -0.22 4.00
CA SER A 666 0.97 0.94 3.47
C SER A 666 2.06 1.40 4.43
N ILE A 667 3.08 2.08 3.90
CA ILE A 667 4.08 2.80 4.69
C ILE A 667 3.80 4.29 4.53
N ILE A 668 3.39 4.96 5.61
CA ILE A 668 3.29 6.41 5.63
C ILE A 668 4.70 6.98 5.76
N VAL A 669 5.12 7.80 4.80
CA VAL A 669 6.45 8.43 4.79
C VAL A 669 6.32 9.89 5.20
N LEU A 670 6.90 10.21 6.35
CA LEU A 670 6.85 11.54 6.94
C LEU A 670 8.27 12.09 7.09
N GLN A 671 8.43 13.39 6.88
CA GLN A 671 9.66 14.11 7.21
C GLN A 671 9.33 15.26 8.15
N LYS A 672 10.15 15.45 9.18
CA LYS A 672 10.06 16.64 10.02
C LYS A 672 10.65 17.85 9.28
N GLY A 673 9.87 18.94 9.27
CA GLY A 673 10.21 20.20 8.60
C GLY A 673 11.46 20.87 9.13
#